data_AF-A0A2G8RI63-F1
#
_entry.id   AF-A0A2G8RI63-F1
#
_cell.length_a   1.000
_cell.length_b   1.000
_cell.length_c   1.000
_cell.angle_alpha   90.00
_cell.angle_beta   90.00
_cell.angle_gamma   90.00
#
_symmetry.space_group_name_H-M   'P 1'
#
loop_
_entity.id
_entity.type
_entity.pdbx_description
1 polymer ?
#
loop_
_entity_poly.entity_id
_entity_poly.type
_entity_poly.pdbx_seq_one_letter_code
_entity_poly.pdbx_strand_id
1 'polypeptide(L)'
;MIRFLTMFLMCLWGGSAVAQTLQVRSGEHGEFTRLVIDIDRGTRWNLEPGEGSYDQIIRFPEKQYSFDTSGVFSRINTDRLAEVAGIANSGTLGLKLSCECSVDAFVLNGTMLVVDIAKLDPNRPIRNLPTQRNTAQSMLGRDQLLIEPVAPAIKTFGALPLDKLAEGAVRKSEVPQITGDRPAEPNEAAILELERGITEQLARAVTSGLLEISASTKQPGMETRTGNSEGQGDQLSVPADQQTRQETPVQSLLEDGRILLSGDRCIADADLTLADWAEDADFDAQLSDLRRGLVDELDRIDEAAALRLAEFYLHFGMGPEAKAHLLLADTPKAKTLEGLANLLEDQPDPAGTFSGQTHCDGAAALWSLLDLQGAKSDHEINTRAILRGFDELPDNLKGYLANRLVSQLLVSGENAAAQDLMKRINRAQPEPSPAIELAKARLDIGEGNLGAASSRLAEVARNSSGESSAQAVEALMELNAESGKKADKDISELASAYSVEMRGTEDGPTLWRANVRGMIGKGNFEEAFGELNSQSSGDPQIDAETRTEAANAMIRNSEDLTFMRIALSPAPEHPLGLARPTLLAAAERMLALGLPDAASQFLAKVAPDRSDREARVLSARILLAQTRPDDAEIALIGLQGQDILELRAEARAMMGDSDFAQQAYDEFAQPGAPVDPAWVASDWTTAADPAQGPLSDAARVLRSDPILPDAARAASIGGSKALVGDSEAARETLRALLESTQITPDG
;
A
#
# COMPACT_ATOMS: atom_id res chain seq x y z
N MET A 1 -46.56 54.44 -15.52
CA MET A 1 -45.79 54.05 -16.72
C MET A 1 -44.41 53.49 -16.39
N ILE A 2 -43.64 54.08 -15.46
CA ILE A 2 -42.30 53.58 -15.09
C ILE A 2 -42.31 52.17 -14.46
N ARG A 3 -43.33 51.80 -13.67
CA ARG A 3 -43.44 50.46 -13.05
C ARG A 3 -43.71 49.30 -14.04
N PHE A 4 -44.36 49.58 -15.17
CA PHE A 4 -44.58 48.56 -16.21
C PHE A 4 -43.33 48.37 -17.08
N LEU A 5 -42.54 49.42 -17.26
CA LEU A 5 -41.28 49.36 -17.99
C LEU A 5 -40.23 48.54 -17.24
N THR A 6 -40.14 48.67 -15.92
CA THR A 6 -39.21 47.86 -15.11
C THR A 6 -39.61 46.39 -15.04
N MET A 7 -40.90 46.05 -15.01
CA MET A 7 -41.36 44.66 -15.03
C MET A 7 -41.12 43.99 -16.39
N PHE A 8 -41.26 44.74 -17.49
CA PHE A 8 -40.94 44.23 -18.83
C PHE A 8 -39.43 44.04 -19.03
N LEU A 9 -38.60 44.95 -18.50
CA LEU A 9 -37.14 44.86 -18.57
C LEU A 9 -36.56 43.70 -17.74
N MET A 10 -37.21 43.33 -16.63
CA MET A 10 -36.80 42.18 -15.80
C MET A 10 -37.16 40.82 -16.42
N CYS A 11 -38.26 40.72 -17.19
CA CYS A 11 -38.59 39.49 -17.93
C CYS A 11 -37.69 39.24 -19.15
N LEU A 12 -37.05 40.28 -19.71
CA LEU A 12 -36.11 40.17 -20.84
C LEU A 12 -34.69 39.74 -20.41
N TRP A 13 -34.41 39.67 -19.11
CA TRP A 13 -33.15 39.17 -18.53
C TRP A 13 -33.23 37.73 -17.99
N GLY A 14 -34.33 37.02 -18.25
CA GLY A 14 -34.35 35.56 -18.17
C GLY A 14 -33.52 34.98 -19.30
N GLY A 15 -32.19 35.04 -19.18
CA GLY A 15 -31.26 34.47 -20.13
C GLY A 15 -31.54 32.98 -20.30
N SER A 16 -31.77 32.56 -21.55
CA SER A 16 -31.81 31.15 -21.90
C SER A 16 -30.57 30.46 -21.34
N ALA A 17 -30.75 29.49 -20.44
CA ALA A 17 -29.68 28.62 -20.01
C ALA A 17 -29.22 27.80 -21.21
N VAL A 18 -28.16 28.26 -21.88
CA VAL A 18 -27.52 27.49 -22.95
C VAL A 18 -26.69 26.41 -22.27
N ALA A 19 -27.13 25.15 -22.38
CA ALA A 19 -26.35 24.00 -21.93
C ALA A 19 -24.98 24.01 -22.62
N GLN A 20 -23.92 23.76 -21.86
CA GLN A 20 -22.57 23.64 -22.41
C GLN A 20 -22.50 22.36 -23.27
N THR A 21 -22.06 22.48 -24.52
CA THR A 21 -21.91 21.32 -25.41
C THR A 21 -20.56 20.66 -25.21
N LEU A 22 -20.55 19.40 -24.78
CA LEU A 22 -19.37 18.55 -24.69
C LEU A 22 -19.16 17.79 -26.00
N GLN A 23 -17.92 17.77 -26.48
CA GLN A 23 -17.53 17.04 -27.69
C GLN A 23 -17.20 15.58 -27.34
N VAL A 24 -17.78 14.63 -28.08
CA VAL A 24 -17.51 13.20 -27.91
C VAL A 24 -16.64 12.72 -29.06
N ARG A 25 -15.41 12.33 -28.75
CA ARG A 25 -14.42 11.79 -29.71
C ARG A 25 -14.34 10.28 -29.56
N SER A 26 -13.96 9.59 -30.62
CA SER A 26 -13.85 8.13 -30.63
C SER A 26 -12.57 7.63 -31.31
N GLY A 27 -12.16 6.41 -30.95
CA GLY A 27 -11.04 5.68 -31.55
C GLY A 27 -11.17 4.17 -31.35
N GLU A 28 -10.75 3.40 -32.35
CA GLU A 28 -10.73 1.94 -32.32
C GLU A 28 -9.33 1.42 -31.96
N HIS A 29 -9.24 0.49 -31.01
CA HIS A 29 -7.97 0.02 -30.43
C HIS A 29 -7.81 -1.51 -30.47
N GLY A 30 -8.38 -2.16 -31.49
CA GLY A 30 -8.26 -3.60 -31.69
C GLY A 30 -9.20 -4.37 -30.76
N GLU A 31 -8.84 -4.49 -29.49
CA GLU A 31 -9.58 -5.26 -28.48
C GLU A 31 -10.74 -4.47 -27.82
N PHE A 32 -10.71 -3.14 -27.90
CA PHE A 32 -11.72 -2.25 -27.34
C PHE A 32 -11.92 -0.98 -28.17
N THR A 33 -13.09 -0.37 -28.03
CA THR A 33 -13.46 0.90 -28.64
C THR A 33 -13.47 1.97 -27.56
N ARG A 34 -12.78 3.09 -27.78
CA ARG A 34 -12.63 4.17 -26.79
C ARG A 34 -13.42 5.40 -27.21
N LEU A 35 -14.20 5.95 -26.27
CA LEU A 35 -14.80 7.28 -26.36
C LEU A 35 -14.08 8.22 -25.39
N VAL A 36 -13.92 9.48 -25.79
CA VAL A 36 -13.29 10.54 -24.98
C VAL A 36 -14.19 11.76 -24.99
N ILE A 37 -14.52 12.24 -23.80
CA ILE A 37 -15.37 13.41 -23.56
C ILE A 37 -14.54 14.43 -22.79
N ASP A 38 -14.35 15.62 -23.34
CA ASP A 38 -13.63 16.69 -22.66
C ASP A 38 -14.51 17.28 -21.54
N ILE A 39 -14.02 17.29 -20.30
CA ILE A 39 -14.73 17.77 -19.11
C ILE A 39 -13.89 18.78 -18.33
N ASP A 40 -14.54 19.66 -17.56
CA ASP A 40 -13.84 20.57 -16.64
C ASP A 40 -13.26 19.78 -15.45
N ARG A 41 -12.14 20.24 -14.88
CA ARG A 41 -11.56 19.63 -13.68
C ARG A 41 -12.57 19.63 -12.53
N GLY A 42 -12.73 18.47 -11.89
CA GLY A 42 -13.66 18.28 -10.78
C GLY A 42 -15.12 18.04 -11.18
N THR A 43 -15.43 17.87 -12.47
CA THR A 43 -16.79 17.52 -12.91
C THR A 43 -17.21 16.16 -12.34
N ARG A 44 -18.29 16.12 -11.55
CA ARG A 44 -18.88 14.86 -11.07
C ARG A 44 -19.62 14.13 -12.19
N TRP A 45 -19.46 12.81 -12.27
CA TRP A 45 -20.11 11.95 -13.24
C TRP A 45 -20.34 10.55 -12.64
N ASN A 46 -21.36 9.83 -13.12
CA ASN A 46 -21.63 8.43 -12.77
C ASN A 46 -21.90 7.61 -14.04
N LEU A 47 -21.40 6.37 -14.09
CA LEU A 47 -21.80 5.36 -15.07
C LEU A 47 -22.85 4.44 -14.41
N GLU A 48 -24.04 4.37 -14.98
CA GLU A 48 -25.18 3.60 -14.48
C GLU A 48 -25.69 2.67 -15.59
N PRO A 49 -26.22 1.48 -15.24
CA PRO A 49 -26.97 0.68 -16.20
C PRO A 49 -28.07 1.50 -16.87
N GLY A 50 -28.22 1.36 -18.18
CA GLY A 50 -29.14 2.17 -18.96
C GLY A 50 -30.61 1.84 -18.68
N GLU A 51 -31.48 2.84 -18.87
CA GLU A 51 -32.93 2.68 -18.86
C GLU A 51 -33.50 2.93 -20.27
N GLY A 52 -34.47 2.13 -20.70
CA GLY A 52 -35.15 2.30 -21.99
C GLY A 52 -34.36 1.73 -23.19
N SER A 53 -33.93 2.60 -24.11
CA SER A 53 -33.31 2.20 -25.39
C SER A 53 -31.77 2.11 -25.37
N TYR A 54 -31.14 2.35 -24.23
CA TYR A 54 -29.68 2.34 -24.04
C TYR A 54 -29.31 1.30 -22.98
N ASP A 55 -28.16 0.63 -23.17
CA ASP A 55 -27.67 -0.42 -22.26
C ASP A 55 -26.83 0.16 -21.11
N GLN A 56 -26.19 1.31 -21.33
CA GLN A 56 -25.42 2.05 -20.32
C GLN A 56 -25.68 3.56 -20.45
N ILE A 57 -25.67 4.28 -19.34
CA ILE A 57 -25.83 5.75 -19.32
C ILE A 57 -24.76 6.42 -18.46
N ILE A 58 -24.27 7.57 -18.92
CA ILE A 58 -23.34 8.43 -18.18
C ILE A 58 -24.07 9.68 -17.74
N ARG A 59 -24.21 9.87 -16.43
CA ARG A 59 -24.96 10.96 -15.80
C ARG A 59 -24.04 12.02 -15.22
N PHE A 60 -24.34 13.29 -15.47
CA PHE A 60 -23.65 14.44 -14.88
C PHE A 60 -24.59 15.19 -13.92
N PRO A 61 -24.53 14.94 -12.59
CA PRO A 61 -25.55 15.40 -11.66
C PRO A 61 -25.58 16.91 -11.37
N GLU A 62 -24.48 17.65 -11.61
CA GLU A 62 -24.35 19.06 -11.23
C GLU A 62 -24.63 20.06 -12.36
N LYS A 63 -24.52 19.61 -13.62
CA LYS A 63 -24.61 20.48 -14.80
C LYS A 63 -25.37 19.76 -15.91
N GLN A 64 -26.23 20.50 -16.61
CA GLN A 64 -26.88 20.00 -17.82
C GLN A 64 -25.98 20.26 -19.02
N TYR A 65 -25.48 19.17 -19.62
CA TYR A 65 -24.66 19.20 -20.82
C TYR A 65 -25.47 18.79 -22.06
N SER A 66 -25.20 19.45 -23.19
CA SER A 66 -25.48 18.92 -24.53
C SER A 66 -24.27 18.11 -25.00
N PHE A 67 -24.48 17.11 -25.86
CA PHE A 67 -23.40 16.28 -26.39
C PHE A 67 -23.38 16.37 -27.91
N ASP A 68 -22.20 16.66 -28.47
CA ASP A 68 -21.96 16.51 -29.90
C ASP A 68 -21.39 15.11 -30.18
N THR A 69 -22.24 14.23 -30.69
CA THR A 69 -21.88 12.85 -31.04
C THR A 69 -21.71 12.64 -32.55
N SER A 70 -21.82 13.71 -33.34
CA SER A 70 -21.83 13.64 -34.81
C SER A 70 -20.56 13.01 -35.40
N GLY A 71 -19.43 13.18 -34.73
CA GLY A 71 -18.14 12.64 -35.15
C GLY A 71 -17.83 11.22 -34.68
N VAL A 72 -18.66 10.61 -33.82
CA VAL A 72 -18.30 9.34 -33.17
C VAL A 72 -18.15 8.19 -34.17
N PHE A 73 -19.14 7.97 -35.04
CA PHE A 73 -19.10 6.87 -36.01
C PHE A 73 -18.22 7.14 -37.24
N SER A 74 -17.49 8.27 -37.27
CA SER A 74 -16.51 8.54 -38.33
C SER A 74 -15.20 7.77 -38.17
N ARG A 75 -14.91 7.26 -36.96
CA ARG A 75 -13.62 6.63 -36.60
C ARG A 75 -13.72 5.24 -35.98
N ILE A 76 -14.94 4.74 -35.78
CA ILE A 76 -15.21 3.41 -35.18
C ILE A 76 -16.28 2.71 -36.01
N ASN A 77 -16.32 1.37 -35.93
CA ASN A 77 -17.40 0.59 -36.53
C ASN A 77 -18.55 0.39 -35.52
N THR A 78 -19.64 -0.26 -35.96
CA THR A 78 -20.82 -0.51 -35.12
C THR A 78 -20.80 -1.88 -34.43
N ASP A 79 -19.64 -2.56 -34.38
CA ASP A 79 -19.55 -3.92 -33.85
C ASP A 79 -19.68 -3.97 -32.31
N ARG A 80 -19.25 -2.89 -31.62
CA ARG A 80 -19.36 -2.78 -30.15
C ARG A 80 -20.38 -1.75 -29.68
N LEU A 81 -20.43 -0.60 -30.35
CA LEU A 81 -21.34 0.50 -30.04
C LEU A 81 -22.34 0.66 -31.20
N ALA A 82 -23.62 0.47 -30.95
CA ALA A 82 -24.69 0.63 -31.92
C ALA A 82 -25.11 2.10 -32.05
N GLU A 83 -25.19 2.81 -30.91
CA GLU A 83 -25.72 4.17 -30.84
C GLU A 83 -25.11 4.92 -29.65
N VAL A 84 -24.82 6.21 -29.85
CA VAL A 84 -24.47 7.12 -28.77
C VAL A 84 -25.17 8.45 -28.97
N ALA A 85 -25.93 8.87 -27.96
CA ALA A 85 -26.71 10.09 -28.04
C ALA A 85 -26.97 10.70 -26.65
N GLY A 86 -27.01 12.02 -26.60
CA GLY A 86 -27.47 12.74 -25.43
C GLY A 86 -28.98 12.54 -25.22
N ILE A 87 -29.38 12.13 -24.02
CA ILE A 87 -30.79 12.00 -23.65
C ILE A 87 -31.32 13.40 -23.34
N ALA A 88 -32.31 13.85 -24.11
CA ALA A 88 -32.86 15.20 -24.03
C ALA A 88 -33.25 15.60 -22.61
N ASN A 89 -32.92 16.84 -22.22
CA ASN A 89 -33.27 17.46 -20.93
C ASN A 89 -32.74 16.76 -19.67
N SER A 90 -31.77 15.84 -19.80
CA SER A 90 -31.28 15.03 -18.67
C SER A 90 -29.78 15.15 -18.37
N GLY A 91 -29.02 15.88 -19.21
CA GLY A 91 -27.56 15.97 -19.08
C GLY A 91 -26.87 14.59 -19.06
N THR A 92 -27.48 13.59 -19.72
CA THR A 92 -27.05 12.19 -19.67
C THR A 92 -26.67 11.73 -21.07
N LEU A 93 -25.55 11.01 -21.21
CA LEU A 93 -25.12 10.39 -22.46
C LEU A 93 -25.50 8.91 -22.45
N GLY A 94 -26.34 8.49 -23.39
CA GLY A 94 -26.75 7.09 -23.55
C GLY A 94 -25.84 6.34 -24.52
N LEU A 95 -25.49 5.11 -24.16
CA LEU A 95 -24.70 4.16 -24.96
C LEU A 95 -25.53 2.91 -25.22
N LYS A 96 -25.74 2.59 -26.49
CA LYS A 96 -26.38 1.35 -26.92
C LYS A 96 -25.33 0.42 -27.49
N LEU A 97 -25.22 -0.77 -26.94
CA LEU A 97 -24.18 -1.74 -27.28
C LEU A 97 -24.71 -2.73 -28.34
N SER A 98 -23.84 -3.17 -29.24
CA SER A 98 -24.16 -4.16 -30.29
C SER A 98 -23.82 -5.60 -29.86
N CYS A 99 -23.34 -5.78 -28.62
CA CYS A 99 -22.72 -7.00 -28.09
C CYS A 99 -22.91 -7.09 -26.58
N GLU A 100 -22.70 -8.29 -26.03
CA GLU A 100 -22.42 -8.47 -24.60
C GLU A 100 -21.01 -7.92 -24.32
N CYS A 101 -20.97 -6.63 -24.02
CA CYS A 101 -19.75 -5.86 -23.88
C CYS A 101 -19.68 -5.21 -22.49
N SER A 102 -18.47 -5.15 -21.92
CA SER A 102 -18.19 -4.42 -20.69
C SER A 102 -17.85 -2.97 -21.03
N VAL A 103 -18.34 -2.05 -20.20
CA VAL A 103 -18.08 -0.60 -20.35
C VAL A 103 -17.36 -0.12 -19.09
N ASP A 104 -16.14 0.36 -19.26
CA ASP A 104 -15.31 0.94 -18.20
C ASP A 104 -15.11 2.42 -18.46
N ALA A 105 -15.23 3.26 -17.43
CA ALA A 105 -15.03 4.70 -17.55
C ALA A 105 -14.10 5.24 -16.48
N PHE A 106 -13.23 6.18 -16.83
CA PHE A 106 -12.29 6.82 -15.92
C PHE A 106 -11.86 8.20 -16.43
N VAL A 107 -11.28 9.03 -15.56
CA VAL A 107 -10.80 10.37 -15.93
C VAL A 107 -9.29 10.35 -16.15
N LEU A 108 -8.85 10.81 -17.31
CA LEU A 108 -7.44 10.98 -17.66
C LEU A 108 -7.04 12.47 -17.57
N ASN A 109 -5.92 12.75 -16.90
CA ASN A 109 -5.35 14.09 -16.70
C ASN A 109 -6.31 15.14 -16.07
N GLY A 110 -7.40 14.68 -15.44
CA GLY A 110 -8.42 15.51 -14.79
C GLY A 110 -9.37 16.25 -15.74
N THR A 111 -9.21 16.14 -17.05
CA THR A 111 -10.00 16.90 -18.05
C THR A 111 -10.58 16.06 -19.18
N MET A 112 -10.31 14.75 -19.21
CA MET A 112 -10.84 13.84 -20.23
C MET A 112 -11.54 12.68 -19.56
N LEU A 113 -12.85 12.55 -19.73
CA LEU A 113 -13.58 11.33 -19.36
C LEU A 113 -13.44 10.33 -20.50
N VAL A 114 -12.73 9.23 -20.22
CA VAL A 114 -12.45 8.14 -21.15
C VAL A 114 -13.40 6.99 -20.85
N VAL A 115 -14.03 6.43 -21.89
CA VAL A 115 -14.98 5.32 -21.80
C VAL A 115 -14.55 4.23 -22.78
N ASP A 116 -14.17 3.07 -22.26
CA ASP A 116 -13.72 1.91 -23.02
C ASP A 116 -14.81 0.84 -23.09
N ILE A 117 -15.06 0.35 -24.30
CA ILE A 117 -16.07 -0.67 -24.60
C ILE A 117 -15.36 -1.89 -25.18
N ALA A 118 -15.36 -3.00 -24.44
CA ALA A 118 -14.72 -4.25 -24.84
C ALA A 118 -15.75 -5.39 -24.86
N LYS A 119 -15.56 -6.41 -25.71
CA LYS A 119 -16.38 -7.63 -25.67
C LYS A 119 -16.10 -8.37 -24.37
N LEU A 120 -17.13 -8.95 -23.73
CA LEU A 120 -16.90 -9.78 -22.55
C LEU A 120 -16.00 -10.97 -22.92
N ASP A 121 -14.86 -11.06 -22.26
CA ASP A 121 -14.05 -12.27 -22.18
C ASP A 121 -14.30 -12.89 -20.79
N PRO A 122 -14.88 -14.09 -20.70
CA PRO A 122 -15.17 -14.75 -19.41
C PRO A 122 -13.92 -15.02 -18.55
N ASN A 123 -12.70 -14.90 -19.11
CA ASN A 123 -11.43 -15.06 -18.39
C ASN A 123 -10.77 -13.73 -17.96
N ARG A 124 -11.38 -12.57 -18.26
CA ARG A 124 -10.86 -11.27 -17.83
C ARG A 124 -11.53 -10.85 -16.53
N PRO A 125 -10.81 -10.66 -15.41
CA PRO A 125 -11.44 -10.20 -14.17
C PRO A 125 -12.03 -8.80 -14.41
N ILE A 126 -13.34 -8.67 -14.23
CA ILE A 126 -14.03 -7.38 -14.24
C ILE A 126 -13.41 -6.54 -13.12
N ARG A 127 -12.70 -5.48 -13.49
CA ARG A 127 -12.14 -4.52 -12.54
C ARG A 127 -13.30 -3.65 -12.04
N ASN A 128 -14.04 -4.16 -11.06
CA ASN A 128 -15.11 -3.39 -10.42
C ASN A 128 -14.54 -2.09 -9.85
N LEU A 129 -14.92 -0.95 -10.43
CA LEU A 129 -14.92 0.33 -9.72
C LEU A 129 -15.83 0.20 -8.49
N PRO A 130 -15.57 0.96 -7.40
CA PRO A 130 -16.40 0.92 -6.21
C PRO A 130 -17.80 1.47 -6.54
N THR A 131 -18.73 0.57 -6.87
CA THR A 131 -20.16 0.87 -6.80
C THR A 131 -20.48 1.00 -5.32
N GLN A 132 -20.94 2.19 -4.89
CA GLN A 132 -21.60 2.35 -3.60
C GLN A 132 -22.81 1.41 -3.55
N ARG A 133 -22.63 0.21 -3.00
CA ARG A 133 -23.72 -0.71 -2.72
C ARG A 133 -24.30 -0.38 -1.36
N ASN A 134 -25.46 0.26 -1.40
CA ASN A 134 -26.42 0.18 -0.31
C ASN A 134 -26.81 -1.29 -0.11
N THR A 135 -26.88 -1.66 1.16
CA THR A 135 -27.24 -2.97 1.69
C THR A 135 -28.62 -3.44 1.23
N ALA A 136 -28.69 -4.65 0.70
CA ALA A 136 -29.87 -5.50 0.79
C ALA A 136 -29.43 -6.96 1.02
N GLN A 137 -30.07 -7.57 2.00
CA GLN A 137 -29.82 -8.92 2.54
C GLN A 137 -30.02 -10.01 1.48
N SER A 138 -29.24 -11.10 1.55
CA SER A 138 -29.80 -12.46 1.57
C SER A 138 -28.74 -13.51 1.92
N MET A 139 -29.10 -14.39 2.84
CA MET A 139 -28.42 -15.62 3.19
C MET A 139 -28.41 -16.62 2.02
N LEU A 140 -27.35 -17.46 1.96
CA LEU A 140 -27.36 -18.93 1.87
C LEU A 140 -26.11 -19.44 1.10
N GLY A 141 -25.54 -20.54 1.58
CA GLY A 141 -24.90 -21.53 0.70
C GLY A 141 -23.39 -21.67 0.80
N ARG A 142 -22.99 -22.56 1.70
CA ARG A 142 -21.76 -23.37 1.70
C ARG A 142 -21.44 -23.91 0.30
N ASP A 143 -20.20 -23.76 -0.17
CA ASP A 143 -19.35 -24.89 -0.56
C ASP A 143 -17.88 -24.49 -0.76
N GLN A 144 -17.00 -25.33 -0.25
CA GLN A 144 -15.54 -25.30 -0.44
C GLN A 144 -15.21 -25.75 -1.87
N LEU A 145 -14.09 -25.29 -2.45
CA LEU A 145 -13.17 -26.11 -3.27
C LEU A 145 -11.89 -25.32 -3.66
N LEU A 146 -10.76 -25.86 -3.19
CA LEU A 146 -9.41 -25.97 -3.77
C LEU A 146 -8.74 -24.74 -4.44
N ILE A 147 -7.66 -24.29 -3.80
CA ILE A 147 -6.64 -23.38 -4.31
C ILE A 147 -5.55 -24.23 -4.99
N GLU A 148 -5.28 -23.99 -6.27
CA GLU A 148 -4.00 -24.32 -6.91
C GLU A 148 -3.20 -23.03 -7.12
N PRO A 149 -1.85 -23.05 -6.98
CA PRO A 149 -1.02 -21.86 -7.14
C PRO A 149 -0.75 -21.58 -8.62
N VAL A 150 -1.11 -20.39 -9.09
CA VAL A 150 -0.71 -19.87 -10.41
C VAL A 150 0.52 -18.99 -10.24
N ALA A 151 1.61 -19.36 -10.91
CA ALA A 151 2.86 -18.60 -10.98
C ALA A 151 2.65 -17.24 -11.71
N PRO A 152 3.38 -16.18 -11.33
CA PRO A 152 3.26 -14.87 -11.98
C PRO A 152 3.93 -14.86 -13.37
N ALA A 153 3.29 -14.17 -14.31
CA ALA A 153 3.81 -13.91 -15.65
C ALA A 153 4.88 -12.80 -15.62
N ILE A 154 6.03 -13.11 -16.21
CA ILE A 154 7.17 -12.22 -16.45
C ILE A 154 6.73 -11.05 -17.35
N LYS A 155 6.95 -9.80 -16.91
CA LYS A 155 6.83 -8.59 -17.74
C LYS A 155 8.19 -8.27 -18.35
N THR A 156 8.25 -8.26 -19.68
CA THR A 156 9.39 -7.79 -20.47
C THR A 156 9.54 -6.27 -20.38
N PHE A 157 10.75 -5.80 -20.08
CA PHE A 157 11.12 -4.39 -20.02
C PHE A 157 11.36 -3.78 -21.41
N GLY A 158 10.77 -2.59 -21.61
CA GLY A 158 11.46 -1.40 -22.12
C GLY A 158 11.92 -1.35 -23.58
N ALA A 159 11.07 -0.80 -24.45
CA ALA A 159 11.51 -0.15 -25.69
C ALA A 159 12.13 1.22 -25.38
N LEU A 160 13.36 1.46 -25.82
CA LEU A 160 14.08 2.74 -25.75
C LEU A 160 13.36 3.82 -26.60
N PRO A 161 13.18 5.05 -26.09
CA PRO A 161 12.61 6.16 -26.86
C PRO A 161 13.71 6.83 -27.71
N LEU A 162 13.63 6.65 -29.03
CA LEU A 162 14.59 7.15 -30.02
C LEU A 162 14.36 8.61 -30.45
N ASP A 163 13.83 9.48 -29.57
CA ASP A 163 13.36 10.82 -29.93
C ASP A 163 14.31 11.98 -29.57
N LYS A 164 15.57 11.69 -29.19
CA LYS A 164 16.53 12.73 -28.76
C LYS A 164 17.92 12.69 -29.43
N LEU A 165 17.98 12.38 -30.73
CA LEU A 165 19.22 12.56 -31.51
C LEU A 165 19.06 13.34 -32.83
N ALA A 166 17.96 14.09 -33.00
CA ALA A 166 17.71 14.90 -34.19
C ALA A 166 17.75 16.42 -33.94
N GLU A 167 18.75 16.91 -33.21
CA GLU A 167 19.10 18.34 -33.22
C GLU A 167 20.59 18.52 -33.49
N GLY A 168 20.93 18.61 -34.78
CA GLY A 168 22.27 18.94 -35.22
C GLY A 168 22.38 19.02 -36.74
N ALA A 169 22.60 20.24 -37.25
CA ALA A 169 22.99 20.59 -38.63
C ALA A 169 21.88 20.67 -39.70
N VAL A 170 21.26 21.85 -39.72
CA VAL A 170 20.64 22.47 -40.91
C VAL A 170 21.66 22.60 -42.05
N ARG A 171 21.34 22.04 -43.23
CA ARG A 171 21.67 22.66 -44.53
C ARG A 171 20.57 22.38 -45.56
N LYS A 172 20.12 23.49 -46.17
CA LYS A 172 19.10 23.59 -47.23
C LYS A 172 19.37 22.63 -48.38
N SER A 173 18.34 21.88 -48.80
CA SER A 173 18.17 21.53 -50.21
C SER A 173 16.68 21.54 -50.56
N GLU A 174 16.39 22.16 -51.69
CA GLU A 174 15.10 22.58 -52.21
C GLU A 174 14.27 21.37 -52.68
N VAL A 175 12.99 21.31 -52.31
CA VAL A 175 12.04 20.29 -52.81
C VAL A 175 11.16 20.93 -53.89
N PRO A 176 11.14 20.41 -55.13
CA PRO A 176 10.12 20.79 -56.11
C PRO A 176 8.80 20.10 -55.77
N GLN A 177 7.71 20.86 -55.75
CA GLN A 177 6.36 20.31 -55.68
C GLN A 177 6.01 19.57 -56.98
N ILE A 178 5.52 18.34 -56.87
CA ILE A 178 4.86 17.63 -57.97
C ILE A 178 3.37 17.51 -57.63
N THR A 179 2.57 18.28 -58.34
CA THR A 179 1.12 18.13 -58.48
C THR A 179 0.81 16.88 -59.31
N GLY A 180 -0.22 16.13 -58.92
CA GLY A 180 -0.55 14.83 -59.50
C GLY A 180 -1.15 14.87 -60.90
N ASP A 181 -0.94 13.77 -61.63
CA ASP A 181 -1.90 13.17 -62.56
C ASP A 181 -1.62 11.66 -62.72
N ARG A 182 -2.65 10.83 -62.97
CA ARG A 182 -2.59 9.35 -63.13
C ARG A 182 -2.24 8.96 -64.60
N PRO A 183 -2.12 7.67 -64.95
CA PRO A 183 -1.09 6.68 -64.59
C PRO A 183 -0.33 6.18 -65.85
N ALA A 184 0.94 5.80 -65.73
CA ALA A 184 1.69 5.15 -66.82
C ALA A 184 2.34 3.84 -66.34
N GLU A 185 2.34 2.86 -67.24
CA GLU A 185 2.75 1.45 -67.08
C GLU A 185 4.09 1.24 -66.33
N PRO A 186 4.30 0.07 -65.70
CA PRO A 186 5.49 -0.20 -64.89
C PRO A 186 6.74 -0.22 -65.78
N ASN A 187 7.71 0.64 -65.48
CA ASN A 187 8.98 0.66 -66.17
C ASN A 187 9.82 -0.54 -65.67
N GLU A 188 10.14 -1.50 -66.54
CA GLU A 188 10.86 -2.76 -66.21
C GLU A 188 12.20 -2.49 -65.51
N ALA A 189 12.85 -1.37 -65.81
CA ALA A 189 14.07 -0.92 -65.16
C ALA A 189 13.88 -0.49 -63.69
N ALA A 190 12.72 0.06 -63.33
CA ALA A 190 12.41 0.46 -61.96
C ALA A 190 12.09 -0.76 -61.06
N ILE A 191 11.55 -1.83 -61.66
CA ILE A 191 11.32 -3.10 -60.96
C ILE A 191 12.64 -3.80 -60.68
N LEU A 192 13.59 -3.80 -61.62
CA LEU A 192 14.93 -4.35 -61.42
C LEU A 192 15.76 -3.60 -60.37
N GLU A 193 15.65 -2.26 -60.30
CA GLU A 193 16.31 -1.45 -59.27
C GLU A 193 15.72 -1.72 -57.87
N LEU A 194 14.40 -1.89 -57.79
CA LEU A 194 13.70 -2.25 -56.56
C LEU A 194 14.02 -3.67 -56.10
N GLU A 195 14.09 -4.63 -57.02
CA GLU A 195 14.43 -6.02 -56.73
C GLU A 195 15.85 -6.14 -56.17
N ARG A 196 16.80 -5.37 -56.72
CA ARG A 196 18.18 -5.29 -56.22
C ARG A 196 18.25 -4.65 -54.83
N GLY A 197 17.49 -3.57 -54.61
CA GLY A 197 17.42 -2.92 -53.29
C GLY A 197 16.85 -3.84 -52.21
N ILE A 198 15.82 -4.62 -52.54
CA ILE A 198 15.22 -5.59 -51.62
C ILE A 198 16.17 -6.76 -51.35
N THR A 199 16.87 -7.30 -52.35
CA THR A 199 17.84 -8.39 -52.13
C THR A 199 19.03 -7.94 -51.29
N GLU A 200 19.51 -6.71 -51.47
CA GLU A 200 20.64 -6.17 -50.70
C GLU A 200 20.26 -5.89 -49.24
N GLN A 201 19.02 -5.44 -48.99
CA GLN A 201 18.50 -5.27 -47.63
C GLN A 201 18.20 -6.61 -46.95
N LEU A 202 17.67 -7.59 -47.68
CA LEU A 202 17.42 -8.94 -47.16
C LEU A 202 18.74 -9.65 -46.82
N ALA A 203 19.76 -9.52 -47.68
CA ALA A 203 21.09 -10.05 -47.42
C ALA A 203 21.73 -9.42 -46.18
N ARG A 204 21.61 -8.10 -45.99
CA ARG A 204 22.09 -7.43 -44.76
C ARG A 204 21.35 -7.91 -43.52
N ALA A 205 20.04 -8.09 -43.60
CA ALA A 205 19.23 -8.52 -42.47
C ALA A 205 19.51 -9.98 -42.06
N VAL A 206 19.84 -10.86 -43.01
CA VAL A 206 20.31 -12.23 -42.72
C VAL A 206 21.70 -12.20 -42.08
N THR A 207 22.64 -11.40 -42.60
CA THR A 207 23.99 -11.30 -42.04
C THR A 207 24.02 -10.62 -40.66
N SER A 208 23.04 -9.77 -40.34
CA SER A 208 22.89 -9.17 -39.01
C SER A 208 22.04 -10.00 -38.06
N GLY A 209 21.65 -11.22 -38.43
CA GLY A 209 20.85 -12.12 -37.58
C GLY A 209 19.41 -11.65 -37.34
N LEU A 210 18.91 -10.69 -38.13
CA LEU A 210 17.54 -10.16 -38.00
C LEU A 210 16.48 -11.05 -38.70
N LEU A 211 16.91 -12.02 -39.51
CA LEU A 211 16.06 -12.90 -40.32
C LEU A 211 16.62 -14.33 -40.36
N GLU A 212 15.84 -15.32 -39.93
CA GLU A 212 16.12 -16.76 -40.09
C GLU A 212 15.34 -17.33 -41.29
N ILE A 213 16.00 -18.13 -42.13
CA ILE A 213 15.38 -18.79 -43.29
C ILE A 213 15.04 -20.24 -42.92
N SER A 214 13.76 -20.52 -42.65
CA SER A 214 13.27 -21.88 -42.42
C SER A 214 13.02 -22.61 -43.74
N ALA A 215 13.96 -23.45 -44.20
CA ALA A 215 13.76 -24.33 -45.34
C ALA A 215 13.00 -25.61 -44.94
N SER A 216 11.67 -25.58 -44.98
CA SER A 216 10.85 -26.80 -44.92
C SER A 216 10.74 -27.42 -46.31
N THR A 217 11.58 -28.41 -46.61
CA THR A 217 11.43 -29.21 -47.83
C THR A 217 10.72 -30.52 -47.50
N LYS A 218 9.42 -30.53 -47.80
CA LYS A 218 8.55 -31.70 -47.77
C LYS A 218 8.89 -32.59 -48.97
N GLN A 219 9.52 -33.74 -48.73
CA GLN A 219 9.81 -34.72 -49.77
C GLN A 219 8.65 -35.74 -49.88
N PRO A 220 8.07 -35.99 -51.07
CA PRO A 220 7.08 -37.04 -51.25
C PRO A 220 7.76 -38.41 -51.32
N GLY A 221 7.20 -39.38 -50.60
CA GLY A 221 7.64 -40.77 -50.61
C GLY A 221 7.37 -41.45 -51.94
N MET A 222 8.31 -42.31 -52.33
CA MET A 222 8.09 -43.38 -53.30
C MET A 222 8.63 -44.67 -52.68
N GLU A 223 7.72 -45.62 -52.44
CA GLU A 223 8.03 -46.98 -52.03
C GLU A 223 8.83 -47.70 -53.12
N THR A 224 9.79 -48.52 -52.73
CA THR A 224 10.12 -49.74 -53.47
C THR A 224 10.44 -50.85 -52.49
N ARG A 225 9.52 -51.83 -52.44
CA ARG A 225 9.71 -53.14 -51.83
C ARG A 225 10.51 -54.03 -52.76
N THR A 226 11.57 -54.63 -52.24
CA THR A 226 12.03 -56.03 -52.41
C THR A 226 13.04 -56.26 -51.27
N GLY A 227 13.08 -57.35 -50.52
CA GLY A 227 12.50 -58.67 -50.67
C GLY A 227 13.59 -59.70 -50.36
N ASN A 228 13.40 -60.42 -49.24
CA ASN A 228 14.10 -61.63 -48.74
C ASN A 228 15.45 -61.49 -47.99
N SER A 229 15.81 -62.35 -47.04
CA SER A 229 15.15 -63.15 -45.97
C SER A 229 16.27 -64.02 -45.34
N GLU A 230 15.97 -64.56 -44.15
CA GLU A 230 16.65 -65.64 -43.39
C GLU A 230 17.81 -65.23 -42.47
N GLY A 231 17.83 -65.55 -41.15
CA GLY A 231 17.02 -66.52 -40.40
C GLY A 231 16.96 -66.28 -38.87
N GLN A 232 15.73 -66.40 -38.36
CA GLN A 232 15.20 -67.43 -37.44
C GLN A 232 15.91 -67.82 -36.12
N GLY A 233 15.09 -67.80 -35.05
CA GLY A 233 15.31 -68.45 -33.74
C GLY A 233 14.59 -67.69 -32.61
N ASP A 234 13.26 -67.62 -32.60
CA ASP A 234 12.32 -68.49 -31.86
C ASP A 234 12.10 -68.08 -30.38
N GLN A 235 10.89 -67.58 -30.05
CA GLN A 235 10.03 -68.08 -28.96
C GLN A 235 8.77 -67.23 -28.69
N LEU A 236 7.63 -67.91 -28.83
CA LEU A 236 6.30 -67.85 -28.20
C LEU A 236 5.86 -66.66 -27.30
N SER A 237 4.63 -66.19 -27.59
CA SER A 237 3.75 -65.18 -26.95
C SER A 237 3.00 -65.73 -25.70
N VAL A 238 2.30 -65.02 -24.79
CA VAL A 238 1.49 -63.76 -24.73
C VAL A 238 1.25 -63.38 -23.20
N PRO A 239 0.46 -62.35 -22.80
CA PRO A 239 0.80 -60.94 -22.46
C PRO A 239 0.59 -60.53 -20.97
N ALA A 240 1.11 -59.37 -20.54
CA ALA A 240 0.39 -58.39 -19.69
C ALA A 240 1.29 -57.21 -19.27
N ASP A 241 0.74 -55.99 -19.42
CA ASP A 241 1.03 -54.73 -18.71
C ASP A 241 2.48 -54.35 -18.38
N GLN A 242 2.99 -53.35 -19.12
CA GLN A 242 4.13 -52.53 -18.68
C GLN A 242 3.77 -51.05 -18.75
N GLN A 243 3.50 -50.50 -17.57
CA GLN A 243 3.69 -49.09 -17.28
C GLN A 243 5.18 -48.77 -17.46
N THR A 244 5.47 -47.85 -18.36
CA THR A 244 6.78 -47.26 -18.62
C THR A 244 7.23 -46.47 -17.39
N ARG A 245 8.06 -47.08 -16.56
CA ARG A 245 8.97 -46.37 -15.65
C ARG A 245 10.29 -46.22 -16.40
N GLN A 246 10.58 -45.02 -16.91
CA GLN A 246 11.90 -44.72 -17.46
C GLN A 246 12.89 -44.69 -16.29
N GLU A 247 13.79 -45.66 -16.29
CA GLU A 247 14.97 -45.71 -15.42
C GLU A 247 15.98 -44.66 -15.93
N THR A 248 16.22 -43.63 -15.12
CA THR A 248 17.42 -42.78 -15.25
C THR A 248 18.62 -43.52 -14.64
N PRO A 249 19.82 -43.41 -15.25
CA PRO A 249 20.99 -44.15 -14.79
C PRO A 249 21.52 -43.53 -13.49
N VAL A 250 21.32 -44.25 -12.38
CA VAL A 250 21.99 -44.00 -11.11
C VAL A 250 23.43 -44.48 -11.25
N GLN A 251 24.35 -43.56 -11.53
CA GLN A 251 25.78 -43.83 -11.43
C GLN A 251 26.30 -43.31 -10.09
N SER A 252 26.84 -44.26 -9.33
CA SER A 252 27.16 -44.19 -7.90
C SER A 252 28.21 -43.13 -7.53
N LEU A 253 27.89 -42.43 -6.44
CA LEU A 253 28.77 -41.67 -5.57
C LEU A 253 29.70 -42.62 -4.78
N LEU A 254 30.96 -42.22 -4.62
CA LEU A 254 31.88 -42.65 -3.56
C LEU A 254 32.94 -41.55 -3.38
N GLU A 255 32.70 -40.63 -2.45
CA GLU A 255 33.77 -39.85 -1.80
C GLU A 255 33.61 -40.05 -0.28
N ASP A 256 34.70 -40.49 0.36
CA ASP A 256 34.86 -40.65 1.81
C ASP A 256 33.81 -41.46 2.59
N GLY A 257 33.24 -42.50 1.98
CA GLY A 257 32.63 -43.61 2.71
C GLY A 257 31.39 -43.26 3.55
N ARG A 258 30.72 -42.13 3.26
CA ARG A 258 29.42 -41.79 3.85
C ARG A 258 28.35 -41.72 2.77
N ILE A 259 27.24 -42.45 3.00
CA ILE A 259 26.07 -42.40 2.15
C ILE A 259 25.20 -41.23 2.63
N LEU A 260 25.13 -40.14 1.85
CA LEU A 260 24.16 -39.05 2.07
C LEU A 260 22.80 -39.48 1.50
N LEU A 261 21.86 -39.82 2.38
CA LEU A 261 20.43 -40.01 2.05
C LEU A 261 19.67 -38.68 2.18
N SER A 262 20.09 -37.67 1.42
CA SER A 262 19.26 -36.51 1.04
C SER A 262 20.02 -35.79 -0.08
N GLY A 263 19.34 -35.50 -1.19
CA GLY A 263 19.96 -34.98 -2.41
C GLY A 263 20.25 -33.48 -2.36
N ASP A 264 20.99 -33.01 -1.37
CA ASP A 264 21.46 -31.63 -1.33
C ASP A 264 22.77 -31.54 -2.14
N ARG A 265 22.63 -31.30 -3.45
CA ARG A 265 23.78 -31.07 -4.34
C ARG A 265 24.20 -29.61 -4.25
N CYS A 266 25.20 -29.33 -3.41
CA CYS A 266 25.90 -28.05 -3.42
C CYS A 266 26.79 -27.93 -4.66
N ILE A 267 26.84 -26.74 -5.27
CA ILE A 267 27.81 -26.41 -6.31
C ILE A 267 29.22 -26.46 -5.69
N ALA A 268 30.18 -26.99 -6.44
CA ALA A 268 31.56 -27.08 -5.98
C ALA A 268 32.21 -25.70 -5.90
N ASP A 269 32.97 -25.44 -4.84
CA ASP A 269 33.64 -24.14 -4.63
C ASP A 269 34.54 -23.75 -5.79
N ALA A 270 35.23 -24.72 -6.41
CA ALA A 270 36.12 -24.47 -7.56
C ALA A 270 35.41 -23.86 -8.78
N ASP A 271 34.09 -24.01 -8.90
CA ASP A 271 33.29 -23.39 -9.96
C ASP A 271 32.82 -21.98 -9.60
N LEU A 272 33.13 -21.48 -8.39
CA LEU A 272 32.68 -20.21 -7.82
C LEU A 272 33.83 -19.34 -7.28
N THR A 273 35.10 -19.69 -7.55
CA THR A 273 36.28 -18.93 -7.15
C THR A 273 36.59 -17.77 -8.10
N LEU A 274 35.77 -16.71 -8.06
CA LEU A 274 35.88 -15.55 -8.96
C LEU A 274 37.25 -14.86 -8.92
N ALA A 275 37.97 -14.91 -7.80
CA ALA A 275 39.29 -14.32 -7.66
C ALA A 275 40.33 -14.90 -8.63
N ASP A 276 40.19 -16.17 -8.99
CA ASP A 276 41.18 -16.90 -9.82
C ASP A 276 40.91 -16.77 -11.33
N TRP A 277 39.85 -16.05 -11.72
CA TRP A 277 39.40 -15.94 -13.11
C TRP A 277 40.08 -14.82 -13.92
N ALA A 278 40.94 -14.02 -13.28
CA ALA A 278 41.79 -13.05 -13.94
C ALA A 278 43.20 -13.07 -13.34
N GLU A 279 44.20 -12.75 -14.16
CA GLU A 279 45.59 -12.62 -13.72
C GLU A 279 45.89 -11.17 -13.28
N ASP A 280 47.00 -10.98 -12.55
CA ASP A 280 47.56 -9.65 -12.21
C ASP A 280 48.24 -8.97 -13.43
N ALA A 281 47.57 -8.96 -14.59
CA ALA A 281 48.03 -8.36 -15.83
C ALA A 281 47.05 -7.29 -16.35
N ASP A 282 47.50 -6.45 -17.29
CA ASP A 282 46.64 -5.41 -17.87
C ASP A 282 45.36 -6.00 -18.47
N PHE A 283 44.21 -5.40 -18.13
CA PHE A 283 42.88 -5.83 -18.58
C PHE A 283 42.80 -6.01 -20.10
N ASP A 284 43.29 -5.03 -20.87
CA ASP A 284 43.23 -5.04 -22.33
C ASP A 284 44.06 -6.16 -22.95
N ALA A 285 45.17 -6.54 -22.31
CA ALA A 285 46.05 -7.61 -22.78
C ALA A 285 45.37 -8.97 -22.60
N GLN A 286 44.85 -9.24 -21.40
CA GLN A 286 44.13 -10.48 -21.09
C GLN A 286 42.88 -10.63 -21.97
N LEU A 287 42.10 -9.55 -22.11
CA LEU A 287 40.90 -9.56 -22.94
C LEU A 287 41.23 -9.83 -24.41
N SER A 288 42.32 -9.24 -24.92
CA SER A 288 42.77 -9.47 -26.30
C SER A 288 43.18 -10.93 -26.53
N ASP A 289 43.87 -11.54 -25.56
CA ASP A 289 44.30 -12.93 -25.62
C ASP A 289 43.11 -13.89 -25.61
N LEU A 290 42.16 -13.70 -24.69
CA LEU A 290 40.95 -14.51 -24.59
C LEU A 290 40.08 -14.40 -25.86
N ARG A 291 39.91 -13.19 -26.41
CA ARG A 291 39.13 -12.98 -27.64
C ARG A 291 39.77 -13.64 -28.87
N ARG A 292 41.11 -13.67 -28.96
CA ARG A 292 41.80 -14.37 -30.04
C ARG A 292 41.56 -15.88 -30.02
N GLY A 293 41.35 -16.47 -28.84
CA GLY A 293 41.07 -17.89 -28.67
C GLY A 293 39.62 -18.30 -28.93
N LEU A 294 38.70 -17.37 -29.15
CA LEU A 294 37.27 -17.67 -29.25
C LEU A 294 36.90 -18.46 -30.52
N VAL A 295 37.66 -18.26 -31.60
CA VAL A 295 37.45 -18.95 -32.88
C VAL A 295 38.73 -19.73 -33.22
N ASP A 296 38.59 -21.02 -33.48
CA ASP A 296 39.69 -21.90 -33.83
C ASP A 296 40.14 -21.75 -35.30
N GLU A 297 41.20 -22.46 -35.69
CA GLU A 297 41.73 -22.44 -37.07
C GLU A 297 40.73 -22.96 -38.13
N LEU A 298 39.65 -23.61 -37.71
CA LEU A 298 38.61 -24.18 -38.56
C LEU A 298 37.33 -23.32 -38.59
N ASP A 299 37.41 -22.07 -38.10
CA ASP A 299 36.29 -21.13 -38.00
C ASP A 299 35.14 -21.65 -37.13
N ARG A 300 35.47 -22.44 -36.10
CA ARG A 300 34.52 -22.95 -35.10
C ARG A 300 34.71 -22.22 -33.79
N ILE A 301 33.61 -22.05 -33.08
CA ILE A 301 33.63 -21.47 -31.74
C ILE A 301 34.24 -22.48 -30.77
N ASP A 302 35.26 -22.06 -30.03
CA ASP A 302 35.79 -22.82 -28.90
C ASP A 302 34.94 -22.52 -27.65
N GLU A 303 34.07 -23.46 -27.28
CA GLU A 303 33.22 -23.37 -26.10
C GLU A 303 34.03 -23.15 -24.80
N ALA A 304 35.23 -23.74 -24.69
CA ALA A 304 36.09 -23.56 -23.52
C ALA A 304 36.74 -22.17 -23.48
N ALA A 305 36.99 -21.56 -24.64
CA ALA A 305 37.41 -20.16 -24.71
C ALA A 305 36.24 -19.20 -24.39
N ALA A 306 35.02 -19.52 -24.83
CA ALA A 306 33.82 -18.76 -24.49
C ALA A 306 33.53 -18.75 -22.99
N LEU A 307 33.65 -19.90 -22.32
CA LEU A 307 33.51 -20.02 -20.86
C LEU A 307 34.57 -19.20 -20.11
N ARG A 308 35.85 -19.29 -20.49
CA ARG A 308 36.93 -18.50 -19.87
C ARG A 308 36.74 -17.00 -20.06
N LEU A 309 36.23 -16.58 -21.21
CA LEU A 309 35.91 -15.18 -21.47
C LEU A 309 34.74 -14.70 -20.60
N ALA A 310 33.72 -15.54 -20.39
CA ALA A 310 32.63 -15.24 -19.46
C ALA A 310 33.10 -15.16 -18.01
N GLU A 311 33.94 -16.09 -17.54
CA GLU A 311 34.58 -16.04 -16.21
C GLU A 311 35.38 -14.74 -16.01
N PHE A 312 36.19 -14.35 -17.00
CA PHE A 312 36.92 -13.09 -16.99
C PHE A 312 35.99 -11.87 -16.85
N TYR A 313 34.88 -11.83 -17.60
CA TYR A 313 33.91 -10.74 -17.47
C TYR A 313 33.24 -10.71 -16.09
N LEU A 314 32.90 -11.86 -15.53
CA LEU A 314 32.29 -11.95 -14.20
C LEU A 314 33.25 -11.52 -13.08
N HIS A 315 34.56 -11.80 -13.20
CA HIS A 315 35.58 -11.29 -12.28
C HIS A 315 35.51 -9.76 -12.16
N PHE A 316 35.32 -9.06 -13.29
CA PHE A 316 35.20 -7.61 -13.34
C PHE A 316 33.79 -7.07 -13.08
N GLY A 317 32.80 -7.94 -12.84
CA GLY A 317 31.40 -7.56 -12.61
C GLY A 317 30.61 -7.20 -13.87
N MET A 318 31.06 -7.67 -15.04
CA MET A 318 30.43 -7.42 -16.34
C MET A 318 29.44 -8.54 -16.69
N GLY A 319 28.30 -8.55 -16.00
CA GLY A 319 27.28 -9.61 -16.13
C GLY A 319 26.68 -9.74 -17.54
N PRO A 320 26.21 -8.66 -18.18
CA PRO A 320 25.64 -8.71 -19.53
C PRO A 320 26.63 -9.20 -20.59
N GLU A 321 27.88 -8.79 -20.49
CA GLU A 321 28.97 -9.21 -21.37
C GLU A 321 29.24 -10.70 -21.22
N ALA A 322 29.28 -11.20 -19.98
CA ALA A 322 29.42 -12.63 -19.72
C ALA A 322 28.28 -13.42 -20.37
N LYS A 323 27.01 -13.01 -20.16
CA LYS A 323 25.83 -13.68 -20.75
C LYS A 323 25.91 -13.79 -22.27
N ALA A 324 26.37 -12.74 -22.95
CA ALA A 324 26.50 -12.75 -24.41
C ALA A 324 27.44 -13.86 -24.90
N HIS A 325 28.49 -14.19 -24.14
CA HIS A 325 29.43 -15.26 -24.46
C HIS A 325 28.95 -16.64 -24.00
N LEU A 326 28.15 -16.72 -22.93
CA LEU A 326 27.56 -17.97 -22.46
C LEU A 326 26.55 -18.57 -23.44
N LEU A 327 25.90 -17.75 -24.27
CA LEU A 327 25.05 -18.23 -25.38
C LEU A 327 25.79 -19.08 -26.41
N LEU A 328 27.13 -19.00 -26.43
CA LEU A 328 27.98 -19.73 -27.36
C LEU A 328 28.41 -21.11 -26.82
N ALA A 329 28.01 -21.49 -25.60
CA ALA A 329 28.34 -22.77 -24.97
C ALA A 329 27.12 -23.39 -24.28
N ASP A 330 26.77 -24.64 -24.62
CA ASP A 330 25.68 -25.38 -23.96
C ASP A 330 26.25 -26.43 -22.98
N THR A 331 26.80 -25.94 -21.86
CA THR A 331 27.39 -26.78 -20.81
C THR A 331 26.71 -26.53 -19.46
N PRO A 332 26.73 -27.50 -18.52
CA PRO A 332 26.25 -27.26 -17.16
C PRO A 332 26.93 -26.06 -16.49
N LYS A 333 28.22 -25.87 -16.74
CA LYS A 333 29.00 -24.74 -16.23
C LYS A 333 28.51 -23.41 -16.79
N ALA A 334 28.11 -23.36 -18.07
CA ALA A 334 27.52 -22.15 -18.67
C ALA A 334 26.27 -21.70 -17.90
N LYS A 335 25.40 -22.64 -17.49
CA LYS A 335 24.19 -22.33 -16.71
C LYS A 335 24.51 -21.79 -15.32
N THR A 336 25.52 -22.33 -14.64
CA THR A 336 25.99 -21.79 -13.35
C THR A 336 26.54 -20.37 -13.49
N LEU A 337 27.35 -20.11 -14.52
CA LEU A 337 27.87 -18.77 -14.81
C LEU A 337 26.76 -17.78 -15.22
N GLU A 338 25.72 -18.25 -15.91
CA GLU A 338 24.55 -17.44 -16.25
C GLU A 338 23.76 -17.04 -14.99
N GLY A 339 23.58 -17.98 -14.05
CA GLY A 339 23.00 -17.69 -12.74
C GLY A 339 23.80 -16.62 -11.98
N LEU A 340 25.13 -16.73 -11.94
CA LEU A 340 25.99 -15.69 -11.35
C LEU A 340 25.84 -14.34 -12.03
N ALA A 341 25.80 -14.32 -13.37
CA ALA A 341 25.64 -13.11 -14.15
C ALA A 341 24.28 -12.42 -13.89
N ASN A 342 23.22 -13.19 -13.59
CA ASN A 342 21.92 -12.63 -13.18
C ASN A 342 22.00 -12.06 -11.76
N LEU A 343 22.57 -12.82 -10.82
CA LEU A 343 22.66 -12.40 -9.42
C LEU A 343 23.53 -11.15 -9.22
N LEU A 344 24.61 -10.99 -10.00
CA LEU A 344 25.39 -9.75 -10.03
C LEU A 344 24.52 -8.55 -10.41
N GLU A 345 23.67 -8.67 -11.42
CA GLU A 345 22.79 -7.61 -11.92
C GLU A 345 21.48 -7.44 -11.11
N ASP A 346 21.41 -8.02 -9.90
CA ASP A 346 20.21 -8.02 -9.06
C ASP A 346 18.96 -8.63 -9.72
N GLN A 347 19.18 -9.59 -10.62
CA GLN A 347 18.14 -10.36 -11.28
C GLN A 347 18.07 -11.77 -10.69
N PRO A 348 16.87 -12.37 -10.58
CA PRO A 348 16.73 -13.72 -10.06
C PRO A 348 17.42 -14.71 -11.01
N ASP A 349 17.95 -15.81 -10.46
CA ASP A 349 18.48 -16.89 -11.28
C ASP A 349 17.34 -17.63 -12.00
N PRO A 350 17.20 -17.51 -13.34
CA PRO A 350 16.07 -18.10 -14.06
C PRO A 350 16.10 -19.63 -14.04
N ALA A 351 17.27 -20.24 -13.88
CA ALA A 351 17.43 -21.69 -13.83
C ALA A 351 17.23 -22.25 -12.41
N GLY A 352 17.14 -21.39 -11.39
CA GLY A 352 17.10 -21.79 -9.98
C GLY A 352 18.32 -22.59 -9.57
N THR A 353 19.46 -22.36 -10.21
CA THR A 353 20.73 -23.06 -9.98
C THR A 353 21.18 -22.87 -8.54
N PHE A 354 21.05 -21.65 -7.99
CA PHE A 354 21.45 -21.32 -6.63
C PHE A 354 20.36 -21.50 -5.56
N SER A 355 19.16 -21.93 -5.95
CA SER A 355 18.03 -22.07 -5.01
C SER A 355 18.28 -23.19 -3.99
N GLY A 356 17.97 -22.94 -2.71
CA GLY A 356 18.06 -23.92 -1.63
C GLY A 356 19.48 -24.25 -1.12
N GLN A 357 20.51 -23.56 -1.62
CA GLN A 357 21.92 -23.83 -1.29
C GLN A 357 22.49 -22.99 -0.12
N THR A 358 21.65 -22.30 0.64
CA THR A 358 22.06 -21.44 1.78
C THR A 358 22.79 -22.20 2.89
N HIS A 359 22.59 -23.52 2.99
CA HIS A 359 23.22 -24.39 3.99
C HIS A 359 24.59 -24.93 3.56
N CYS A 360 24.96 -24.77 2.29
CA CYS A 360 26.18 -25.33 1.73
C CYS A 360 27.45 -24.80 2.43
N ASP A 361 28.47 -25.66 2.52
CA ASP A 361 29.78 -25.28 3.07
C ASP A 361 30.69 -24.78 1.93
N GLY A 362 30.41 -23.57 1.42
CA GLY A 362 31.11 -22.96 0.29
C GLY A 362 30.48 -21.65 -0.20
N ALA A 363 31.06 -21.05 -1.24
CA ALA A 363 30.60 -19.83 -1.89
C ALA A 363 29.16 -19.94 -2.44
N ALA A 364 28.67 -21.16 -2.70
CA ALA A 364 27.29 -21.41 -3.09
C ALA A 364 26.28 -20.84 -2.07
N ALA A 365 26.60 -20.85 -0.77
CA ALA A 365 25.74 -20.26 0.26
C ALA A 365 25.60 -18.74 0.12
N LEU A 366 26.66 -18.03 -0.30
CA LEU A 366 26.65 -16.59 -0.53
C LEU A 366 25.72 -16.24 -1.70
N TRP A 367 25.90 -16.93 -2.83
CA TRP A 367 25.10 -16.67 -4.04
C TRP A 367 23.63 -17.09 -3.85
N SER A 368 23.39 -18.20 -3.14
CA SER A 368 22.04 -18.63 -2.74
C SER A 368 21.35 -17.61 -1.84
N LEU A 369 22.09 -16.97 -0.91
CA LEU A 369 21.55 -15.90 -0.10
C LEU A 369 21.07 -14.74 -0.97
N LEU A 370 21.87 -14.31 -1.95
CA LEU A 370 21.49 -13.22 -2.87
C LEU A 370 20.28 -13.56 -3.76
N ASP A 371 20.11 -14.84 -4.12
CA ASP A 371 18.99 -15.33 -4.93
C ASP A 371 17.64 -15.31 -4.19
N LEU A 372 17.64 -15.29 -2.85
CA LEU A 372 16.38 -15.27 -2.08
C LEU A 372 15.53 -14.03 -2.35
N GLN A 373 16.11 -12.88 -2.72
CA GLN A 373 15.38 -11.63 -2.98
C GLN A 373 14.29 -11.31 -1.94
N GLY A 374 14.60 -11.47 -0.64
CA GLY A 374 13.65 -11.26 0.46
C GLY A 374 12.73 -12.44 0.80
N ALA A 375 12.78 -13.55 0.06
CA ALA A 375 12.15 -14.81 0.46
C ALA A 375 12.83 -15.42 1.68
N LYS A 376 12.08 -16.18 2.48
CA LYS A 376 12.63 -16.94 3.59
C LYS A 376 13.36 -18.17 3.05
N SER A 377 14.50 -18.48 3.65
CA SER A 377 15.20 -19.73 3.34
C SER A 377 14.49 -20.92 3.99
N ASP A 378 14.34 -22.00 3.24
CA ASP A 378 13.82 -23.28 3.74
C ASP A 378 14.88 -24.07 4.55
N HIS A 379 16.15 -23.68 4.44
CA HIS A 379 17.29 -24.33 5.09
C HIS A 379 18.03 -23.36 6.02
N GLU A 380 18.82 -23.91 6.96
CA GLU A 380 19.68 -23.10 7.85
C GLU A 380 20.74 -22.35 7.03
N ILE A 381 20.93 -21.05 7.31
CA ILE A 381 21.88 -20.21 6.60
C ILE A 381 23.28 -20.42 7.18
N ASN A 382 24.21 -20.92 6.36
CA ASN A 382 25.61 -21.10 6.77
C ASN A 382 26.37 -19.76 6.74
N THR A 383 26.16 -18.95 7.78
CA THR A 383 26.77 -17.61 7.92
C THR A 383 28.30 -17.61 7.84
N ARG A 384 28.96 -18.68 8.31
CA ARG A 384 30.43 -18.81 8.22
C ARG A 384 30.92 -19.01 6.79
N ALA A 385 30.19 -19.79 5.98
CA ALA A 385 30.51 -19.95 4.57
C ALA A 385 30.32 -18.64 3.80
N ILE A 386 29.25 -17.90 4.10
CA ILE A 386 28.96 -16.60 3.47
C ILE A 386 30.06 -15.57 3.76
N LEU A 387 30.50 -15.47 5.01
CA LEU A 387 31.56 -14.52 5.38
C LEU A 387 32.92 -14.88 4.75
N ARG A 388 33.25 -16.17 4.62
CA ARG A 388 34.46 -16.62 3.90
C ARG A 388 34.36 -16.32 2.41
N GLY A 389 33.23 -16.69 1.78
CA GLY A 389 33.00 -16.42 0.37
C GLY A 389 33.08 -14.93 0.05
N PHE A 390 32.63 -14.06 0.96
CA PHE A 390 32.80 -12.61 0.80
C PHE A 390 34.27 -12.17 0.86
N ASP A 391 35.07 -12.72 1.78
CA ASP A 391 36.50 -12.39 1.87
C ASP A 391 37.27 -12.82 0.61
N GLU A 392 36.83 -13.91 -0.04
CA GLU A 392 37.40 -14.48 -1.27
C GLU A 392 36.98 -13.75 -2.55
N LEU A 393 36.00 -12.83 -2.50
CA LEU A 393 35.60 -12.06 -3.67
C LEU A 393 36.74 -11.13 -4.17
N PRO A 394 36.80 -10.85 -5.48
CA PRO A 394 37.57 -9.74 -6.03
C PRO A 394 37.21 -8.40 -5.35
N ASP A 395 38.21 -7.54 -5.11
CA ASP A 395 38.01 -6.28 -4.35
C ASP A 395 37.01 -5.32 -5.02
N ASN A 396 36.95 -5.31 -6.35
CA ASN A 396 35.97 -4.57 -7.14
C ASN A 396 34.52 -5.04 -6.86
N LEU A 397 34.32 -6.33 -6.59
CA LEU A 397 32.99 -6.88 -6.31
C LEU A 397 32.58 -6.73 -4.85
N LYS A 398 33.53 -6.73 -3.90
CA LYS A 398 33.24 -6.55 -2.47
C LYS A 398 32.45 -5.28 -2.19
N GLY A 399 32.86 -4.15 -2.79
CA GLY A 399 32.16 -2.87 -2.59
C GLY A 399 30.75 -2.86 -3.16
N TYR A 400 30.54 -3.55 -4.29
CA TYR A 400 29.27 -3.61 -4.99
C TYR A 400 28.26 -4.56 -4.31
N LEU A 401 28.70 -5.74 -3.91
CA LEU A 401 27.85 -6.77 -3.30
C LEU A 401 27.64 -6.62 -1.79
N ALA A 402 28.52 -5.87 -1.11
CA ALA A 402 28.49 -5.66 0.33
C ALA A 402 27.10 -5.26 0.86
N ASN A 403 26.50 -4.23 0.26
CA ASN A 403 25.22 -3.69 0.74
C ASN A 403 24.08 -4.67 0.56
N ARG A 404 24.05 -5.39 -0.58
CA ARG A 404 23.03 -6.39 -0.87
C ARG A 404 23.12 -7.58 0.09
N LEU A 405 24.34 -8.06 0.36
CA LEU A 405 24.58 -9.12 1.33
C LEU A 405 24.20 -8.72 2.75
N VAL A 406 24.56 -7.51 3.20
CA VAL A 406 24.16 -7.01 4.52
C VAL A 406 22.63 -6.95 4.62
N SER A 407 21.95 -6.32 3.66
CA SER A 407 20.49 -6.22 3.65
C SER A 407 19.82 -7.59 3.72
N GLN A 408 20.31 -8.56 2.96
CA GLN A 408 19.72 -9.89 2.93
C GLN A 408 19.96 -10.69 4.22
N LEU A 409 21.12 -10.53 4.87
CA LEU A 409 21.37 -11.08 6.20
C LEU A 409 20.42 -10.48 7.25
N LEU A 410 20.12 -9.18 7.17
CA LEU A 410 19.17 -8.52 8.07
C LEU A 410 17.74 -9.01 7.88
N VAL A 411 17.27 -9.08 6.63
CA VAL A 411 15.93 -9.60 6.30
C VAL A 411 15.79 -11.06 6.75
N SER A 412 16.87 -11.83 6.68
CA SER A 412 16.90 -13.22 7.12
C SER A 412 17.04 -13.38 8.65
N GLY A 413 17.23 -12.30 9.40
CA GLY A 413 17.39 -12.31 10.86
C GLY A 413 18.81 -12.63 11.36
N GLU A 414 19.79 -12.75 10.46
CA GLU A 414 21.19 -13.09 10.75
C GLU A 414 22.00 -11.85 11.18
N ASN A 415 21.53 -11.15 12.21
CA ASN A 415 22.06 -9.85 12.66
C ASN A 415 23.55 -9.92 13.03
N ALA A 416 24.00 -10.99 13.68
CA ALA A 416 25.39 -11.15 14.08
C ALA A 416 26.34 -11.27 12.87
N ALA A 417 25.90 -11.98 11.82
CA ALA A 417 26.65 -12.13 10.58
C ALA A 417 26.68 -10.82 9.79
N ALA A 418 25.54 -10.11 9.70
CA ALA A 418 25.47 -8.79 9.10
C ALA A 418 26.45 -7.81 9.77
N GLN A 419 26.53 -7.82 11.10
CA GLN A 419 27.49 -7.00 11.84
C GLN A 419 28.95 -7.37 11.58
N ASP A 420 29.29 -8.66 11.49
CA ASP A 420 30.66 -9.07 11.17
C ASP A 420 31.05 -8.65 9.75
N LEU A 421 30.14 -8.82 8.79
CA LEU A 421 30.32 -8.36 7.41
C LEU A 421 30.57 -6.85 7.34
N MET A 422 29.75 -6.04 8.01
CA MET A 422 29.97 -4.59 8.07
C MET A 422 31.30 -4.19 8.72
N LYS A 423 31.77 -4.92 9.73
CA LYS A 423 33.09 -4.68 10.35
C LYS A 423 34.21 -4.94 9.35
N ARG A 424 34.08 -5.96 8.49
CA ARG A 424 35.04 -6.25 7.42
C ARG A 424 35.03 -5.15 6.36
N ILE A 425 33.85 -4.71 5.94
CA ILE A 425 33.69 -3.63 4.97
C ILE A 425 34.33 -2.32 5.48
N ASN A 426 34.05 -1.91 6.73
CA ASN A 426 34.64 -0.70 7.31
C ASN A 426 36.18 -0.77 7.45
N ARG A 427 36.75 -1.98 7.54
CA ARG A 427 38.23 -2.15 7.55
C ARG A 427 38.80 -1.98 6.15
N ALA A 428 38.09 -2.43 5.13
CA ALA A 428 38.50 -2.30 3.73
C ALA A 428 38.26 -0.90 3.17
N GLN A 429 37.24 -0.19 3.65
CA GLN A 429 36.88 1.18 3.24
C GLN A 429 36.80 2.10 4.48
N PRO A 430 37.75 3.02 4.67
CA PRO A 430 37.79 3.91 5.84
C PRO A 430 36.59 4.85 5.98
N GLU A 431 35.95 5.22 4.85
CA GLU A 431 34.72 6.01 4.83
C GLU A 431 33.54 5.10 4.42
N PRO A 432 32.64 4.74 5.34
CA PRO A 432 31.50 3.91 5.02
C PRO A 432 30.55 4.66 4.08
N SER A 433 30.06 3.98 3.04
CA SER A 433 29.05 4.54 2.15
C SER A 433 27.75 4.88 2.91
N PRO A 434 26.95 5.86 2.45
CA PRO A 434 25.65 6.18 3.05
C PRO A 434 24.72 4.97 3.24
N ALA A 435 24.75 4.03 2.30
CA ALA A 435 23.97 2.79 2.37
C ALA A 435 24.39 1.88 3.53
N ILE A 436 25.69 1.83 3.87
CA ILE A 436 26.18 1.09 5.03
C ILE A 436 25.70 1.73 6.33
N GLU A 437 25.72 3.07 6.42
CA GLU A 437 25.23 3.77 7.61
C GLU A 437 23.71 3.62 7.78
N LEU A 438 22.94 3.57 6.69
CA LEU A 438 21.51 3.20 6.72
C LEU A 438 21.30 1.78 7.26
N ALA A 439 22.07 0.81 6.78
CA ALA A 439 21.97 -0.57 7.26
C ALA A 439 22.31 -0.69 8.75
N LYS A 440 23.36 0.01 9.22
CA LYS A 440 23.70 0.10 10.65
C LYS A 440 22.57 0.73 11.46
N ALA A 441 21.94 1.79 10.96
CA ALA A 441 20.82 2.41 11.64
C ALA A 441 19.60 1.48 11.76
N ARG A 442 19.28 0.72 10.71
CA ARG A 442 18.21 -0.31 10.75
C ARG A 442 18.51 -1.41 11.77
N LEU A 443 19.76 -1.83 11.87
CA LEU A 443 20.22 -2.74 12.92
C LEU A 443 20.03 -2.15 14.32
N ASP A 444 20.45 -0.90 14.53
CA ASP A 444 20.27 -0.20 15.79
C ASP A 444 18.76 -0.14 16.18
N ILE A 445 17.84 0.02 15.21
CA ILE A 445 16.39 -0.09 15.44
C ILE A 445 16.01 -1.50 15.90
N GLY A 446 16.45 -2.53 15.18
CA GLY A 446 16.15 -3.93 15.49
C GLY A 446 16.68 -4.40 16.86
N GLU A 447 17.79 -3.83 17.33
CA GLU A 447 18.35 -4.09 18.66
C GLU A 447 17.71 -3.24 19.78
N GLY A 448 16.81 -2.32 19.45
CA GLY A 448 16.19 -1.38 20.40
C GLY A 448 17.09 -0.20 20.78
N ASN A 449 18.23 -0.01 20.10
CA ASN A 449 19.16 1.11 20.26
C ASN A 449 18.67 2.38 19.52
N LEU A 450 17.41 2.79 19.77
CA LEU A 450 16.70 3.85 19.03
C LEU A 450 17.43 5.21 19.03
N GLY A 451 18.20 5.51 20.09
CA GLY A 451 19.00 6.73 20.17
C GLY A 451 20.18 6.76 19.19
N ALA A 452 20.88 5.62 19.06
CA ALA A 452 21.99 5.47 18.11
C ALA A 452 21.45 5.49 16.67
N ALA A 453 20.36 4.76 16.41
CA ALA A 453 19.67 4.75 15.12
C ALA A 453 19.28 6.16 14.69
N SER A 454 18.60 6.91 15.56
CA SER A 454 18.16 8.29 15.28
C SER A 454 19.33 9.21 14.92
N SER A 455 20.44 9.11 15.66
CA SER A 455 21.64 9.90 15.38
C SER A 455 22.26 9.58 14.02
N ARG A 456 22.39 8.28 13.68
CA ARG A 456 22.93 7.85 12.38
C ARG A 456 22.04 8.26 11.22
N LEU A 457 20.73 8.05 11.32
CA LEU A 457 19.78 8.43 10.27
C LEU A 457 19.83 9.94 10.02
N ALA A 458 19.91 10.75 11.08
CA ALA A 458 20.03 12.19 10.95
C ALA A 458 21.34 12.60 10.26
N GLU A 459 22.45 11.90 10.53
CA GLU A 459 23.73 12.13 9.86
C GLU A 459 23.67 11.78 8.37
N VAL A 460 23.11 10.60 8.02
CA VAL A 460 22.94 10.18 6.62
C VAL A 460 22.04 11.16 5.87
N ALA A 461 20.90 11.55 6.46
CA ALA A 461 19.96 12.49 5.86
C ALA A 461 20.60 13.85 5.55
N ARG A 462 21.50 14.33 6.42
CA ARG A 462 22.17 15.64 6.27
C ARG A 462 23.35 15.62 5.31
N ASN A 463 24.13 14.54 5.32
CA ASN A 463 25.43 14.49 4.65
C ASN A 463 25.39 13.74 3.31
N SER A 464 24.29 13.06 2.99
CA SER A 464 24.12 12.29 1.75
C SER A 464 23.14 12.97 0.80
N SER A 465 23.07 12.50 -0.45
CA SER A 465 22.16 13.01 -1.47
C SER A 465 21.45 11.87 -2.20
N GLY A 466 20.30 12.18 -2.82
CA GLY A 466 19.52 11.22 -3.59
C GLY A 466 18.86 10.17 -2.70
N GLU A 467 18.82 8.93 -3.20
CA GLU A 467 18.08 7.81 -2.61
C GLU A 467 18.45 7.54 -1.15
N SER A 468 19.75 7.50 -0.80
CA SER A 468 20.16 7.20 0.58
C SER A 468 19.72 8.28 1.58
N SER A 469 19.68 9.56 1.17
CA SER A 469 19.17 10.61 2.06
C SER A 469 17.65 10.51 2.21
N ALA A 470 16.92 10.24 1.11
CA ALA A 470 15.48 10.05 1.15
C ALA A 470 15.08 8.87 2.06
N GLN A 471 15.73 7.71 1.92
CA GLN A 471 15.52 6.54 2.78
C GLN A 471 15.87 6.83 4.25
N ALA A 472 16.90 7.64 4.51
CA ALA A 472 17.25 8.05 5.88
C ALA A 472 16.15 8.92 6.51
N VAL A 473 15.61 9.87 5.74
CA VAL A 473 14.53 10.75 6.17
C VAL A 473 13.25 9.95 6.44
N GLU A 474 12.89 9.03 5.56
CA GLU A 474 11.75 8.13 5.74
C GLU A 474 11.85 7.35 7.06
N ALA A 475 12.95 6.62 7.25
CA ALA A 475 13.17 5.81 8.44
C ALA A 475 13.23 6.67 9.72
N LEU A 476 13.80 7.88 9.64
CA LEU A 476 13.85 8.79 10.79
C LEU A 476 12.47 9.33 11.16
N MET A 477 11.63 9.64 10.16
CA MET A 477 10.25 10.09 10.41
C MET A 477 9.39 8.99 11.00
N GLU A 478 9.54 7.76 10.52
CA GLU A 478 8.91 6.58 11.11
C GLU A 478 9.31 6.41 12.57
N LEU A 479 10.61 6.36 12.85
CA LEU A 479 11.14 6.21 14.20
C LEU A 479 10.63 7.31 15.14
N ASN A 480 10.56 8.55 14.67
CA ASN A 480 10.04 9.67 15.44
C ASN A 480 8.54 9.54 15.71
N ALA A 481 7.75 9.09 14.73
CA ALA A 481 6.32 8.86 14.88
C ALA A 481 6.02 7.76 15.91
N GLU A 482 6.76 6.65 15.86
CA GLU A 482 6.63 5.54 16.82
C GLU A 482 7.07 5.94 18.23
N SER A 483 8.15 6.71 18.33
CA SER A 483 8.68 7.18 19.62
C SER A 483 7.96 8.39 20.20
N GLY A 484 6.98 8.96 19.48
CA GLY A 484 6.31 10.23 19.84
C GLY A 484 7.24 11.44 19.90
N LYS A 485 8.40 11.38 19.23
CA LYS A 485 9.40 12.45 19.20
C LYS A 485 9.12 13.43 18.06
N LYS A 486 9.47 14.69 18.27
CA LYS A 486 9.40 15.72 17.23
C LYS A 486 10.64 15.61 16.35
N ALA A 487 10.45 15.64 15.04
CA ALA A 487 11.55 15.71 14.09
C ALA A 487 12.21 17.10 14.11
N ASP A 488 13.52 17.13 13.86
CA ASP A 488 14.24 18.38 13.65
C ASP A 488 13.68 19.14 12.43
N LYS A 489 13.82 20.47 12.45
CA LYS A 489 13.24 21.35 11.43
C LYS A 489 13.78 21.04 10.04
N ASP A 490 15.10 20.87 9.92
CA ASP A 490 15.81 20.55 8.68
C ASP A 490 15.37 19.20 8.10
N ILE A 491 15.25 18.17 8.93
CA ILE A 491 14.77 16.84 8.50
C ILE A 491 13.32 16.91 7.99
N SER A 492 12.48 17.72 8.64
CA SER A 492 11.10 17.93 8.19
C SER A 492 11.03 18.68 6.86
N GLU A 493 11.95 19.62 6.62
CA GLU A 493 12.06 20.32 5.34
C GLU A 493 12.54 19.36 4.24
N LEU A 494 13.50 18.47 4.55
CA LEU A 494 13.92 17.40 3.64
C LEU A 494 12.76 16.45 3.30
N ALA A 495 11.97 16.02 4.29
CA ALA A 495 10.80 15.16 4.04
C ALA A 495 9.79 15.84 3.10
N SER A 496 9.53 17.14 3.29
CA SER A 496 8.67 17.91 2.40
C SER A 496 9.25 18.08 1.00
N ALA A 497 10.57 18.15 0.84
CA ALA A 497 11.20 18.23 -0.47
C ALA A 497 11.12 16.88 -1.20
N TYR A 498 11.48 15.79 -0.51
CA TYR A 498 11.49 14.45 -1.08
C TYR A 498 10.09 13.93 -1.44
N SER A 499 9.04 14.31 -0.70
CA SER A 499 7.66 13.95 -1.06
C SER A 499 7.20 14.54 -2.40
N VAL A 500 7.83 15.63 -2.86
CA VAL A 500 7.56 16.25 -4.16
C VAL A 500 8.52 15.72 -5.23
N GLU A 501 9.81 15.60 -4.91
CA GLU A 501 10.85 15.16 -5.84
C GLU A 501 10.65 13.71 -6.28
N MET A 502 10.35 12.81 -5.33
CA MET A 502 10.21 11.37 -5.57
C MET A 502 8.77 10.98 -5.98
N ARG A 503 7.95 11.96 -6.40
CA ARG A 503 6.58 11.68 -6.82
C ARG A 503 6.58 10.84 -8.10
N GLY A 504 5.88 9.71 -8.05
CA GLY A 504 5.77 8.79 -9.19
C GLY A 504 6.93 7.80 -9.31
N THR A 505 7.87 7.80 -8.36
CA THR A 505 8.80 6.69 -8.15
C THR A 505 8.20 5.66 -7.18
N GLU A 506 8.87 4.53 -6.99
CA GLU A 506 8.47 3.48 -6.04
C GLU A 506 8.49 3.97 -4.58
N ASP A 507 9.45 4.81 -4.20
CA ASP A 507 9.59 5.38 -2.84
C ASP A 507 8.66 6.59 -2.58
N GLY A 508 8.04 7.15 -3.62
CA GLY A 508 7.21 8.34 -3.51
C GLY A 508 6.12 8.24 -2.43
N PRO A 509 5.37 7.13 -2.34
CA PRO A 509 4.33 6.99 -1.34
C PRO A 509 4.83 6.99 0.12
N THR A 510 5.94 6.33 0.40
CA THR A 510 6.49 6.26 1.76
C THR A 510 7.09 7.59 2.19
N LEU A 511 7.72 8.32 1.27
CA LEU A 511 8.23 9.67 1.50
C LEU A 511 7.12 10.70 1.70
N TRP A 512 6.00 10.55 0.98
CA TRP A 512 4.81 11.36 1.25
C TRP A 512 4.27 11.11 2.66
N ARG A 513 4.18 9.84 3.09
CA ARG A 513 3.81 9.48 4.46
C ARG A 513 4.79 10.06 5.48
N ALA A 514 6.09 10.05 5.19
CA ALA A 514 7.12 10.66 6.03
C ALA A 514 6.93 12.18 6.20
N ASN A 515 6.55 12.90 5.13
CA ASN A 515 6.20 14.31 5.21
C ASN A 515 4.98 14.55 6.13
N VAL A 516 3.93 13.74 6.00
CA VAL A 516 2.74 13.82 6.87
C VAL A 516 3.12 13.56 8.34
N ARG A 517 3.94 12.55 8.62
CA ARG A 517 4.50 12.28 9.96
C ARG A 517 5.28 13.49 10.50
N GLY A 518 6.07 14.17 9.67
CA GLY A 518 6.77 15.40 10.03
C GLY A 518 5.84 16.53 10.47
N MET A 519 4.73 16.75 9.74
CA MET A 519 3.71 17.74 10.11
C MET A 519 3.02 17.39 11.43
N ILE A 520 2.64 16.12 11.61
CA ILE A 520 2.02 15.61 12.84
C ILE A 520 2.97 15.80 14.04
N GLY A 521 4.25 15.44 13.90
CA GLY A 521 5.25 15.57 14.96
C GLY A 521 5.44 17.02 15.43
N LYS A 522 5.29 18.00 14.53
CA LYS A 522 5.31 19.43 14.90
C LYS A 522 4.03 19.90 15.62
N GLY A 523 2.95 19.14 15.54
CA GLY A 523 1.61 19.52 16.00
C GLY A 523 0.79 20.26 14.93
N ASN A 524 1.27 20.31 13.68
CA ASN A 524 0.62 20.98 12.57
C ASN A 524 -0.47 20.09 11.95
N PHE A 525 -1.45 19.68 12.77
CA PHE A 525 -2.52 18.77 12.34
C PHE A 525 -3.36 19.35 11.20
N GLU A 526 -3.58 20.67 11.16
CA GLU A 526 -4.35 21.29 10.07
C GLU A 526 -3.66 21.15 8.72
N GLU A 527 -2.34 21.36 8.67
CA GLU A 527 -1.55 21.21 7.46
C GLU A 527 -1.50 19.73 7.05
N ALA A 528 -1.32 18.82 8.02
CA ALA A 528 -1.32 17.38 7.77
C ALA A 528 -2.65 16.90 7.15
N PHE A 529 -3.79 17.29 7.72
CA PHE A 529 -5.10 16.94 7.15
C PHE A 529 -5.40 17.70 5.85
N GLY A 530 -4.84 18.91 5.66
CA GLY A 530 -4.87 19.61 4.38
C GLY A 530 -4.16 18.81 3.27
N GLU A 531 -2.99 18.27 3.56
CA GLU A 531 -2.22 17.40 2.64
C GLU A 531 -3.00 16.11 2.34
N LEU A 532 -3.49 15.41 3.37
CA LEU A 532 -4.27 14.18 3.25
C LEU A 532 -5.58 14.31 2.45
N ASN A 533 -6.10 15.54 2.31
CA ASN A 533 -7.33 15.82 1.58
C ASN A 533 -7.07 16.35 0.16
N SER A 534 -5.91 16.94 -0.09
CA SER A 534 -5.59 17.60 -1.36
C SER A 534 -4.64 16.81 -2.25
N GLN A 535 -3.84 15.93 -1.66
CA GLN A 535 -2.85 15.11 -2.34
C GLN A 535 -3.07 13.63 -1.99
N SER A 536 -2.55 12.76 -2.85
CA SER A 536 -2.48 11.32 -2.65
C SER A 536 -1.04 10.87 -2.85
N SER A 537 -0.63 9.85 -2.11
CA SER A 537 0.65 9.18 -2.29
C SER A 537 0.77 8.48 -3.65
N GLY A 538 -0.36 8.16 -4.29
CA GLY A 538 -0.46 7.28 -5.45
C GLY A 538 -0.76 5.82 -5.08
N ASP A 539 -0.68 5.47 -3.79
CA ASP A 539 -1.02 4.16 -3.24
C ASP A 539 -2.23 4.29 -2.28
N PRO A 540 -3.40 3.73 -2.63
CA PRO A 540 -4.61 3.82 -1.79
C PRO A 540 -4.48 3.19 -0.40
N GLN A 541 -3.63 2.17 -0.25
CA GLN A 541 -3.41 1.52 1.05
C GLN A 541 -2.59 2.44 1.96
N ILE A 542 -1.49 3.00 1.45
CA ILE A 542 -0.66 3.93 2.21
C ILE A 542 -1.44 5.19 2.59
N ASP A 543 -2.29 5.70 1.69
CA ASP A 543 -3.18 6.84 1.99
C ASP A 543 -4.12 6.55 3.17
N ALA A 544 -4.76 5.38 3.18
CA ALA A 544 -5.70 4.98 4.24
C ALA A 544 -4.99 4.72 5.58
N GLU A 545 -3.83 4.06 5.56
CA GLU A 545 -3.00 3.84 6.74
C GLU A 545 -2.50 5.16 7.33
N THR A 546 -1.98 6.06 6.49
CA THR A 546 -1.46 7.36 6.91
C THR A 546 -2.56 8.24 7.50
N ARG A 547 -3.76 8.23 6.91
CA ARG A 547 -4.93 8.95 7.46
C ARG A 547 -5.33 8.40 8.84
N THR A 548 -5.31 7.09 9.01
CA THR A 548 -5.61 6.44 10.30
C THR A 548 -4.55 6.78 11.35
N GLU A 549 -3.28 6.76 10.97
CA GLU A 549 -2.15 7.16 11.82
C GLU A 549 -2.30 8.62 12.28
N ALA A 550 -2.57 9.53 11.35
CA ALA A 550 -2.78 10.95 11.61
C ALA A 550 -3.96 11.20 12.55
N ALA A 551 -5.09 10.51 12.33
CA ALA A 551 -6.28 10.60 13.17
C ALA A 551 -5.98 10.16 14.61
N ASN A 552 -5.31 9.02 14.77
CA ASN A 552 -4.94 8.50 16.07
C ASN A 552 -3.93 9.41 16.80
N ALA A 553 -2.95 9.96 16.09
CA ALA A 553 -1.99 10.91 16.65
C ALA A 553 -2.67 12.20 17.10
N MET A 554 -3.63 12.73 16.32
CA MET A 554 -4.41 13.90 16.69
C MET A 554 -5.25 13.64 17.94
N ILE A 555 -6.00 12.53 17.97
CA ILE A 555 -6.84 12.15 19.13
C ILE A 555 -6.02 12.07 20.42
N ARG A 556 -4.75 11.66 20.37
CA ARG A 556 -3.93 11.58 21.59
C ARG A 556 -3.17 12.86 21.93
N ASN A 557 -2.65 13.57 20.93
CA ASN A 557 -1.58 14.54 21.15
C ASN A 557 -1.97 15.99 20.80
N SER A 558 -3.11 16.24 20.16
CA SER A 558 -3.51 17.60 19.80
C SER A 558 -4.13 18.35 20.98
N GLU A 559 -4.14 19.68 20.91
CA GLU A 559 -4.99 20.50 21.77
C GLU A 559 -6.49 20.27 21.48
N ASP A 560 -7.35 20.51 22.46
CA ASP A 560 -8.78 20.22 22.37
C ASP A 560 -9.50 21.03 21.29
N LEU A 561 -9.16 22.32 21.15
CA LEU A 561 -9.75 23.16 20.12
C LEU A 561 -9.38 22.68 18.71
N THR A 562 -8.11 22.25 18.53
CA THR A 562 -7.63 21.70 17.26
C THR A 562 -8.31 20.37 16.95
N PHE A 563 -8.43 19.48 17.94
CA PHE A 563 -9.17 18.23 17.80
C PHE A 563 -10.61 18.47 17.37
N MET A 564 -11.36 19.31 18.09
CA MET A 564 -12.77 19.59 17.79
C MET A 564 -12.95 20.19 16.41
N ARG A 565 -12.12 21.19 16.05
CA ARG A 565 -12.20 21.86 14.74
C ARG A 565 -12.00 20.89 13.58
N ILE A 566 -11.05 19.97 13.69
CA ILE A 566 -10.77 19.00 12.62
C ILE A 566 -11.80 17.87 12.66
N ALA A 567 -12.05 17.26 13.82
CA ALA A 567 -12.94 16.10 13.95
C ALA A 567 -14.40 16.41 13.60
N LEU A 568 -14.87 17.63 13.89
CA LEU A 568 -16.24 18.08 13.58
C LEU A 568 -16.34 18.84 12.25
N SER A 569 -15.27 18.89 11.46
CA SER A 569 -15.29 19.56 10.17
C SER A 569 -16.29 18.88 9.22
N PRO A 570 -17.19 19.63 8.56
CA PRO A 570 -18.11 19.08 7.58
C PRO A 570 -17.32 18.69 6.32
N ALA A 571 -16.93 17.42 6.22
CA ALA A 571 -16.25 16.87 5.06
C ALA A 571 -17.04 15.68 4.48
N PRO A 572 -17.09 15.52 3.14
CA PRO A 572 -17.80 14.41 2.49
C PRO A 572 -17.20 13.04 2.85
N GLU A 573 -15.90 12.99 3.13
CA GLU A 573 -15.24 11.87 3.80
C GLU A 573 -14.86 12.29 5.22
N HIS A 574 -15.13 11.43 6.19
CA HIS A 574 -14.85 11.77 7.57
C HIS A 574 -13.33 11.93 7.81
N PRO A 575 -12.86 13.04 8.41
CA PRO A 575 -11.42 13.30 8.58
C PRO A 575 -10.67 12.16 9.28
N LEU A 576 -11.34 11.49 10.23
CA LEU A 576 -10.79 10.39 11.02
C LEU A 576 -10.83 9.01 10.34
N GLY A 577 -11.35 8.92 9.10
CA GLY A 577 -11.63 7.64 8.47
C GLY A 577 -12.78 6.87 9.14
N LEU A 578 -12.83 5.55 8.89
CA LEU A 578 -13.89 4.64 9.37
C LEU A 578 -13.35 3.50 10.24
N ALA A 579 -12.08 3.55 10.64
CA ALA A 579 -11.49 2.52 11.50
C ALA A 579 -12.18 2.51 12.87
N ARG A 580 -12.73 1.35 13.27
CA ARG A 580 -13.46 1.19 14.56
C ARG A 580 -12.66 1.72 15.77
N PRO A 581 -11.39 1.36 15.98
CA PRO A 581 -10.64 1.84 17.16
C PRO A 581 -10.51 3.37 17.18
N THR A 582 -10.29 3.98 16.02
CA THR A 582 -10.19 5.44 15.88
C THR A 582 -11.51 6.13 16.18
N LEU A 583 -12.63 5.58 15.73
CA LEU A 583 -13.96 6.12 16.01
C LEU A 583 -14.31 6.04 17.50
N LEU A 584 -13.97 4.94 18.18
CA LEU A 584 -14.19 4.80 19.62
C LEU A 584 -13.32 5.77 20.43
N ALA A 585 -12.03 5.88 20.10
CA ALA A 585 -11.14 6.84 20.74
C ALA A 585 -11.60 8.30 20.53
N ALA A 586 -12.11 8.62 19.34
CA ALA A 586 -12.69 9.94 19.07
C ALA A 586 -13.97 10.19 19.89
N ALA A 587 -14.88 9.21 19.96
CA ALA A 587 -16.10 9.31 20.75
C ALA A 587 -15.79 9.46 22.25
N GLU A 588 -14.82 8.71 22.77
CA GLU A 588 -14.39 8.82 24.16
C GLU A 588 -13.77 10.20 24.45
N ARG A 589 -12.91 10.70 23.55
CA ARG A 589 -12.36 12.05 23.70
C ARG A 589 -13.43 13.14 23.66
N MET A 590 -14.42 13.04 22.76
CA MET A 590 -15.55 13.98 22.72
C MET A 590 -16.37 13.94 24.01
N LEU A 591 -16.59 12.75 24.57
CA LEU A 591 -17.29 12.60 25.84
C LEU A 591 -16.50 13.25 26.99
N ALA A 592 -15.19 13.05 27.04
CA ALA A 592 -14.31 13.67 28.04
C ALA A 592 -14.31 15.21 27.95
N LEU A 593 -14.53 15.78 26.76
CA LEU A 593 -14.70 17.21 26.53
C LEU A 593 -16.11 17.74 26.88
N GLY A 594 -17.01 16.90 27.36
CA GLY A 594 -18.39 17.28 27.68
C GLY A 594 -19.27 17.47 26.44
N LEU A 595 -18.95 16.81 25.32
CA LEU A 595 -19.70 16.88 24.06
C LEU A 595 -20.38 15.52 23.75
N PRO A 596 -21.39 15.10 24.52
CA PRO A 596 -21.97 13.78 24.38
C PRO A 596 -22.78 13.60 23.08
N ASP A 597 -23.33 14.67 22.51
CA ASP A 597 -24.01 14.62 21.21
C ASP A 597 -23.03 14.45 20.04
N ALA A 598 -21.83 15.01 20.16
CA ALA A 598 -20.77 14.74 19.18
C ALA A 598 -20.29 13.29 19.33
N ALA A 599 -20.05 12.83 20.57
CA ALA A 599 -19.63 11.46 20.85
C ALA A 599 -20.61 10.41 20.27
N SER A 600 -21.92 10.65 20.39
CA SER A 600 -22.94 9.74 19.84
C SER A 600 -22.91 9.67 18.31
N GLN A 601 -22.60 10.77 17.61
CA GLN A 601 -22.42 10.78 16.15
C GLN A 601 -21.21 9.95 15.69
N PHE A 602 -20.13 9.92 16.47
CA PHE A 602 -18.98 9.07 16.19
C PHE A 602 -19.29 7.59 16.43
N LEU A 603 -19.93 7.29 17.55
CA LEU A 603 -20.30 5.92 17.90
C LEU A 603 -21.32 5.34 16.91
N ALA A 604 -22.25 6.15 16.40
CA ALA A 604 -23.24 5.71 15.41
C ALA A 604 -22.64 5.24 14.07
N LYS A 605 -21.39 5.61 13.78
CA LYS A 605 -20.65 5.14 12.58
C LYS A 605 -20.02 3.76 12.79
N VAL A 606 -19.90 3.32 14.05
CA VAL A 606 -19.48 1.95 14.37
C VAL A 606 -20.67 1.03 14.16
N ALA A 607 -20.48 -0.06 13.42
CA ALA A 607 -21.54 -1.03 13.18
C ALA A 607 -22.06 -1.59 14.52
N PRO A 608 -23.38 -1.59 14.76
CA PRO A 608 -23.94 -2.05 16.02
C PRO A 608 -23.71 -3.56 16.18
N ASP A 609 -22.91 -3.93 17.17
CA ASP A 609 -22.67 -5.32 17.56
C ASP A 609 -23.03 -5.52 19.04
N ARG A 610 -23.86 -6.52 19.32
CA ARG A 610 -24.28 -6.87 20.69
C ARG A 610 -23.15 -7.50 21.50
N SER A 611 -22.18 -8.12 20.82
CA SER A 611 -21.01 -8.75 21.44
C SER A 611 -19.92 -7.73 21.79
N ASP A 612 -20.00 -6.53 21.22
CA ASP A 612 -19.04 -5.47 21.41
C ASP A 612 -19.26 -4.76 22.76
N ARG A 613 -18.62 -5.32 23.80
CA ARG A 613 -18.66 -4.77 25.16
C ARG A 613 -18.18 -3.32 25.20
N GLU A 614 -17.08 -3.01 24.53
CA GLU A 614 -16.41 -1.71 24.57
C GLU A 614 -17.33 -0.60 24.01
N ALA A 615 -17.89 -0.81 22.81
CA ALA A 615 -18.81 0.15 22.20
C ALA A 615 -20.09 0.32 23.03
N ARG A 616 -20.60 -0.75 23.65
CA ARG A 616 -21.80 -0.70 24.48
C ARG A 616 -21.59 0.05 25.80
N VAL A 617 -20.45 -0.16 26.44
CA VAL A 617 -20.07 0.59 27.65
C VAL A 617 -19.92 2.07 27.33
N LEU A 618 -19.25 2.40 26.22
CA LEU A 618 -19.13 3.79 25.76
C LEU A 618 -20.50 4.39 25.42
N SER A 619 -21.39 3.63 24.77
CA SER A 619 -22.78 4.04 24.50
C SER A 619 -23.53 4.42 25.78
N ALA A 620 -23.45 3.56 26.82
CA ALA A 620 -24.10 3.82 28.10
C ALA A 620 -23.56 5.09 28.77
N ARG A 621 -22.23 5.28 28.78
CA ARG A 621 -21.59 6.51 29.30
C ARG A 621 -22.05 7.77 28.55
N ILE A 622 -22.15 7.69 27.23
CA ILE A 622 -22.67 8.80 26.41
C ILE A 622 -24.13 9.08 26.75
N LEU A 623 -24.98 8.06 26.86
CA LEU A 623 -26.41 8.22 27.18
C LEU A 623 -26.63 8.82 28.57
N LEU A 624 -25.83 8.45 29.56
CA LEU A 624 -25.85 9.05 30.90
C LEU A 624 -25.48 10.54 30.85
N ALA A 625 -24.42 10.90 30.12
CA ALA A 625 -24.05 12.29 29.90
C ALA A 625 -25.11 13.10 29.12
N GLN A 626 -25.94 12.43 28.32
CA GLN A 626 -27.12 13.02 27.66
C GLN A 626 -28.36 13.07 28.56
N THR A 627 -28.27 12.68 29.83
CA THR A 627 -29.41 12.56 30.76
C THR A 627 -30.51 11.61 30.28
N ARG A 628 -30.11 10.50 29.64
CA ARG A 628 -31.00 9.43 29.15
C ARG A 628 -30.76 8.12 29.89
N PRO A 629 -31.06 8.04 31.20
CA PRO A 629 -30.71 6.89 32.03
C PRO A 629 -31.47 5.61 31.65
N ASP A 630 -32.71 5.71 31.17
CA ASP A 630 -33.48 4.55 30.71
C ASP A 630 -32.79 3.82 29.54
N ASP A 631 -32.31 4.59 28.55
CA ASP A 631 -31.61 4.06 27.38
C ASP A 631 -30.25 3.50 27.76
N ALA A 632 -29.56 4.13 28.72
CA ALA A 632 -28.28 3.64 29.24
C ALA A 632 -28.46 2.27 29.92
N GLU A 633 -29.49 2.11 30.77
CA GLU A 633 -29.81 0.84 31.42
C GLU A 633 -30.08 -0.26 30.38
N ILE A 634 -30.83 0.05 29.32
CA ILE A 634 -31.08 -0.85 28.19
C ILE A 634 -29.76 -1.25 27.50
N ALA A 635 -28.88 -0.28 27.25
CA ALA A 635 -27.58 -0.52 26.61
C ALA A 635 -26.68 -1.46 27.44
N LEU A 636 -26.85 -1.49 28.77
CA LEU A 636 -26.09 -2.33 29.70
C LEU A 636 -26.68 -3.74 29.90
N ILE A 637 -27.83 -4.08 29.32
CA ILE A 637 -28.48 -5.39 29.51
C ILE A 637 -27.57 -6.53 29.04
N GLY A 638 -27.36 -7.54 29.90
CA GLY A 638 -26.53 -8.71 29.58
C GLY A 638 -25.02 -8.47 29.69
N LEU A 639 -24.59 -7.25 30.03
CA LEU A 639 -23.21 -6.99 30.46
C LEU A 639 -23.08 -7.21 31.97
N GLN A 640 -21.90 -7.65 32.39
CA GLN A 640 -21.52 -7.91 33.79
C GLN A 640 -20.12 -7.31 34.05
N GLY A 641 -19.83 -7.03 35.31
CA GLY A 641 -18.59 -6.40 35.76
C GLY A 641 -18.86 -5.27 36.75
N GLN A 642 -17.84 -4.90 37.51
CA GLN A 642 -17.90 -3.79 38.45
C GLN A 642 -18.19 -2.45 37.73
N ASP A 643 -17.47 -2.18 36.64
CA ASP A 643 -17.68 -1.02 35.77
C ASP A 643 -19.12 -0.92 35.24
N ILE A 644 -19.78 -2.05 34.96
CA ILE A 644 -21.17 -2.10 34.51
C ILE A 644 -22.13 -1.74 35.64
N LEU A 645 -21.93 -2.27 36.83
CA LEU A 645 -22.81 -2.01 37.96
C LEU A 645 -22.65 -0.56 38.46
N GLU A 646 -21.46 0.04 38.36
CA GLU A 646 -21.25 1.47 38.57
C GLU A 646 -22.11 2.31 37.62
N LEU A 647 -22.09 2.01 36.31
CA LEU A 647 -22.93 2.72 35.33
C LEU A 647 -24.44 2.49 35.55
N ARG A 648 -24.84 1.30 36.01
CA ARG A 648 -26.24 1.04 36.38
C ARG A 648 -26.64 1.81 37.63
N ALA A 649 -25.78 1.89 38.63
CA ALA A 649 -26.02 2.67 39.85
C ALA A 649 -26.23 4.15 39.51
N GLU A 650 -25.40 4.70 38.61
CA GLU A 650 -25.55 6.06 38.10
C GLU A 650 -26.89 6.25 37.35
N ALA A 651 -27.22 5.35 36.42
CA ALA A 651 -28.49 5.38 35.69
C ALA A 651 -29.71 5.36 36.64
N ARG A 652 -29.68 4.46 37.63
CA ARG A 652 -30.74 4.26 38.63
C ARG A 652 -30.88 5.43 39.58
N ALA A 653 -29.77 6.02 40.01
CA ALA A 653 -29.77 7.26 40.76
C ALA A 653 -30.45 8.39 39.99
N MET A 654 -30.14 8.56 38.69
CA MET A 654 -30.81 9.56 37.83
C MET A 654 -32.30 9.29 37.62
N MET A 655 -32.73 8.02 37.66
CA MET A 655 -34.15 7.63 37.62
C MET A 655 -34.87 7.78 38.97
N GLY A 656 -34.15 8.07 40.06
CA GLY A 656 -34.71 8.17 41.42
C GLY A 656 -34.80 6.84 42.18
N ASP A 657 -34.16 5.77 41.70
CA ASP A 657 -34.05 4.47 42.37
C ASP A 657 -32.81 4.47 43.30
N SER A 658 -32.93 5.19 44.40
CA SER A 658 -31.85 5.43 45.37
C SER A 658 -31.47 4.17 46.15
N ASP A 659 -32.42 3.27 46.39
CA ASP A 659 -32.18 2.01 47.10
C ASP A 659 -31.22 1.11 46.31
N PHE A 660 -31.45 0.96 45.00
CA PHE A 660 -30.55 0.19 44.15
C PHE A 660 -29.18 0.86 44.04
N ALA A 661 -29.16 2.18 43.81
CA ALA A 661 -27.91 2.92 43.67
C ALA A 661 -27.04 2.79 44.93
N GLN A 662 -27.63 2.96 46.13
CA GLN A 662 -26.92 2.81 47.40
C GLN A 662 -26.35 1.40 47.59
N GLN A 663 -27.14 0.35 47.34
CA GLN A 663 -26.67 -1.03 47.44
C GLN A 663 -25.51 -1.31 46.49
N ALA A 664 -25.61 -0.82 45.24
CA ALA A 664 -24.56 -0.97 44.25
C ALA A 664 -23.29 -0.18 44.62
N TYR A 665 -23.42 1.03 45.18
CA TYR A 665 -22.27 1.79 45.66
C TYR A 665 -21.62 1.15 46.89
N ASP A 666 -22.41 0.62 47.83
CA ASP A 666 -21.90 -0.09 49.01
C ASP A 666 -21.14 -1.37 48.62
N GLU A 667 -21.53 -2.02 47.52
CA GLU A 667 -20.83 -3.19 46.96
C GLU A 667 -19.43 -2.85 46.40
N PHE A 668 -19.21 -1.60 45.96
CA PHE A 668 -17.93 -1.15 45.38
C PHE A 668 -17.15 -0.14 46.22
N ALA A 669 -17.75 0.40 47.27
CA ALA A 669 -17.17 1.45 48.07
C ALA A 669 -15.80 1.03 48.63
N GLN A 670 -14.74 1.53 48.00
CA GLN A 670 -13.53 1.88 48.73
C GLN A 670 -13.91 3.00 49.70
N PRO A 671 -13.50 2.94 50.99
CA PRO A 671 -13.85 3.96 51.96
C PRO A 671 -13.30 5.34 51.52
N GLY A 672 -14.17 6.22 51.01
CA GLY A 672 -13.80 7.60 50.64
C GLY A 672 -14.43 8.23 49.39
N ALA A 673 -15.48 7.68 48.77
CA ALA A 673 -16.11 8.33 47.60
C ALA A 673 -16.81 9.66 47.96
N PRO A 674 -16.79 10.70 47.09
CA PRO A 674 -16.97 12.10 47.51
C PRO A 674 -18.42 12.58 47.66
N VAL A 675 -19.42 11.79 47.25
CA VAL A 675 -20.81 12.25 47.21
C VAL A 675 -21.71 11.17 47.81
N ASP A 676 -22.38 11.52 48.92
CA ASP A 676 -23.42 10.69 49.53
C ASP A 676 -24.64 10.62 48.59
N PRO A 677 -24.95 9.44 48.01
CA PRO A 677 -26.05 9.26 47.06
C PRO A 677 -27.41 9.63 47.65
N ALA A 678 -27.60 9.45 48.96
CA ALA A 678 -28.83 9.84 49.65
C ALA A 678 -29.04 11.36 49.62
N TRP A 679 -27.93 12.12 49.61
CA TRP A 679 -27.96 13.58 49.49
C TRP A 679 -28.41 14.06 48.11
N VAL A 680 -27.94 13.42 47.04
CA VAL A 680 -28.36 13.71 45.66
C VAL A 680 -29.83 13.34 45.44
N ALA A 681 -30.27 12.24 46.06
CA ALA A 681 -31.64 11.75 45.99
C ALA A 681 -32.66 12.55 46.84
N SER A 682 -32.22 13.53 47.63
CA SER A 682 -33.06 14.21 48.64
C SER A 682 -33.68 13.25 49.67
N ASP A 683 -33.07 12.08 49.88
CA ASP A 683 -33.45 11.15 50.96
C ASP A 683 -32.79 11.60 52.27
N TRP A 684 -33.38 12.62 52.88
CA TRP A 684 -32.89 13.19 54.13
C TRP A 684 -32.94 12.21 55.31
N THR A 685 -33.72 11.14 55.20
CA THR A 685 -33.81 10.09 56.22
C THR A 685 -32.55 9.25 56.24
N THR A 686 -32.11 8.78 55.09
CA THR A 686 -30.90 7.97 54.92
C THR A 686 -29.64 8.82 55.06
N ALA A 687 -29.63 10.04 54.50
CA ALA A 687 -28.51 10.99 54.64
C ALA A 687 -28.27 11.45 56.09
N ALA A 688 -29.23 11.24 57.01
CA ALA A 688 -29.13 11.60 58.41
C ALA A 688 -28.68 10.44 59.34
N ASP A 689 -28.47 9.23 58.81
CA ASP A 689 -28.11 8.01 59.56
C ASP A 689 -26.66 7.54 59.22
N PRO A 690 -25.97 6.81 60.11
CA PRO A 690 -24.91 7.32 60.98
C PRO A 690 -23.56 7.57 60.26
N ALA A 691 -23.52 8.35 59.19
CA ALA A 691 -22.28 8.98 58.74
C ALA A 691 -22.00 10.21 59.62
N GLN A 692 -20.79 10.35 60.17
CA GLN A 692 -20.37 11.59 60.86
C GLN A 692 -19.83 12.57 59.81
N GLY A 693 -20.41 13.77 59.71
CA GLY A 693 -19.86 14.84 58.86
C GLY A 693 -20.87 15.92 58.45
N PRO A 694 -20.41 16.99 57.78
CA PRO A 694 -21.23 18.18 57.49
C PRO A 694 -22.49 17.90 56.66
N LEU A 695 -22.45 16.91 55.76
CA LEU A 695 -23.60 16.45 54.97
C LEU A 695 -24.70 15.84 55.87
N SER A 696 -24.33 14.99 56.82
CA SER A 696 -25.26 14.37 57.77
C SER A 696 -25.88 15.38 58.75
N ASP A 697 -25.10 16.38 59.17
CA ASP A 697 -25.58 17.47 60.03
C ASP A 697 -26.62 18.33 59.31
N ALA A 698 -26.37 18.64 58.04
CA ALA A 698 -27.31 19.40 57.22
C ALA A 698 -28.60 18.61 56.92
N ALA A 699 -28.52 17.31 56.66
CA ALA A 699 -29.69 16.44 56.49
C ALA A 699 -30.57 16.39 57.75
N ARG A 700 -29.95 16.40 58.95
CA ARG A 700 -30.68 16.49 60.23
C ARG A 700 -31.40 17.83 60.41
N VAL A 701 -30.77 18.94 60.03
CA VAL A 701 -31.40 20.28 60.07
C VAL A 701 -32.59 20.37 59.12
N LEU A 702 -32.51 19.77 57.93
CA LEU A 702 -33.61 19.72 56.95
C LEU A 702 -34.79 18.85 57.43
N ARG A 703 -34.52 17.81 58.23
CA ARG A 703 -35.54 16.96 58.84
C ARG A 703 -36.21 17.54 60.07
N SER A 704 -35.52 18.39 60.81
CA SER A 704 -36.13 19.03 61.97
C SER A 704 -37.20 20.01 61.51
N ASP A 705 -38.46 19.61 61.63
CA ASP A 705 -39.57 20.56 61.64
C ASP A 705 -39.24 21.63 62.70
N PRO A 706 -39.40 22.93 62.41
CA PRO A 706 -39.20 23.97 63.41
C PRO A 706 -40.31 23.82 64.45
N ILE A 707 -40.05 22.99 65.47
CA ILE A 707 -40.85 22.97 66.69
C ILE A 707 -40.56 24.30 67.36
N LEU A 708 -41.33 25.32 66.98
CA LEU A 708 -41.39 26.58 67.71
C LEU A 708 -41.66 26.21 69.17
N PRO A 709 -40.71 26.43 70.10
CA PRO A 709 -40.96 26.19 71.51
C PRO A 709 -42.23 26.96 71.88
N ASP A 710 -43.11 26.43 72.73
CA ASP A 710 -44.31 27.19 73.14
C ASP A 710 -43.95 28.57 73.74
N ALA A 711 -42.73 28.71 74.26
CA ALA A 711 -42.11 29.98 74.67
C ALA A 711 -41.93 31.03 73.54
N ALA A 712 -41.74 30.59 72.29
CA ALA A 712 -41.68 31.43 71.09
C ALA A 712 -43.09 31.86 70.63
N ARG A 713 -44.12 31.03 70.84
CA ARG A 713 -45.54 31.41 70.62
C ARG A 713 -46.04 32.44 71.63
N ALA A 714 -45.43 32.49 72.82
CA ALA A 714 -45.80 33.40 73.91
C ALA A 714 -45.03 34.75 73.93
N ALA A 715 -44.25 35.09 72.89
CA ALA A 715 -43.45 36.32 72.83
C ALA A 715 -42.56 36.55 74.07
N SER A 716 -41.94 35.48 74.59
CA SER A 716 -41.04 35.55 75.74
C SER A 716 -39.58 35.79 75.31
N ILE A 717 -38.80 36.51 76.12
CA ILE A 717 -37.35 36.70 75.90
C ILE A 717 -36.61 35.35 75.81
N GLY A 718 -37.06 34.34 76.57
CA GLY A 718 -36.52 32.99 76.51
C GLY A 718 -36.75 32.31 75.14
N GLY A 719 -37.95 32.47 74.57
CA GLY A 719 -38.27 31.97 73.23
C GLY A 719 -37.50 32.68 72.12
N SER A 720 -37.31 34.00 72.23
CA SER A 720 -36.49 34.76 71.27
C SER A 720 -35.00 34.37 71.34
N LYS A 721 -34.46 34.09 72.54
CA LYS A 721 -33.08 33.59 72.68
C LYS A 721 -32.90 32.20 72.08
N ALA A 722 -33.89 31.31 72.27
CA ALA A 722 -33.87 29.97 71.66
C ALA A 722 -33.86 30.04 70.13
N LEU A 723 -34.75 30.85 69.53
CA LEU A 723 -34.81 31.06 68.08
C LEU A 723 -33.51 31.62 67.48
N VAL A 724 -32.85 32.56 68.18
CA VAL A 724 -31.56 33.09 67.75
C VAL A 724 -30.48 32.01 67.81
N GLY A 725 -30.46 31.20 68.88
CA GLY A 725 -29.55 30.06 69.02
C GLY A 725 -29.74 29.00 67.93
N ASP A 726 -30.99 28.65 67.61
CA ASP A 726 -31.31 27.70 66.53
C ASP A 726 -30.88 28.25 65.16
N SER A 727 -31.05 29.55 64.93
CA SER A 727 -30.60 30.21 63.70
C SER A 727 -29.07 30.28 63.58
N GLU A 728 -28.36 30.51 64.69
CA GLU A 728 -26.89 30.46 64.74
C GLU A 728 -26.37 29.04 64.44
N ALA A 729 -26.98 28.02 65.06
CA ALA A 729 -26.64 26.62 64.83
C ALA A 729 -26.87 26.22 63.36
N ALA A 730 -28.02 26.56 62.78
CA ALA A 730 -28.32 26.26 61.37
C ALA A 730 -27.32 26.94 60.41
N ARG A 731 -26.92 28.20 60.69
CA ARG A 731 -25.92 28.91 59.88
C ARG A 731 -24.54 28.27 59.97
N GLU A 732 -24.16 27.76 61.15
CA GLU A 732 -22.90 27.07 61.34
C GLU A 732 -22.87 25.74 60.57
N THR A 733 -23.95 24.96 60.64
CA THR A 733 -24.11 23.74 59.84
C THR A 733 -24.01 24.01 58.34
N LEU A 734 -24.68 25.06 57.85
CA LEU A 734 -24.61 25.46 56.44
C LEU A 734 -23.21 25.93 56.04
N ARG A 735 -22.48 26.62 56.92
CA ARG A 735 -21.09 27.03 56.67
C ARG A 735 -20.17 25.81 56.56
N ALA A 736 -20.26 24.90 57.53
CA ALA A 736 -19.48 23.65 57.52
C ALA A 736 -19.77 22.80 56.28
N LEU A 737 -21.04 22.75 55.83
CA LEU A 737 -21.42 22.10 54.59
C LEU A 737 -20.70 22.73 53.39
N LEU A 738 -20.81 24.06 53.23
CA LEU A 738 -20.20 24.79 52.10
C LEU A 738 -18.67 24.70 52.07
N GLU A 739 -18.02 24.67 53.23
CA GLU A 739 -16.57 24.44 53.34
C GLU A 739 -16.19 23.02 52.96
N SER A 740 -17.01 22.02 53.30
CA SER A 740 -16.75 20.62 52.95
C SER A 740 -16.99 20.27 51.48
N THR A 741 -17.86 21.03 50.79
CA THR A 741 -18.19 20.83 49.38
C THR A 741 -17.44 21.80 48.46
N GLN A 742 -16.41 22.48 48.96
CA GLN A 742 -15.67 23.48 48.20
C GLN A 742 -14.77 22.78 47.16
N ILE A 743 -15.05 23.00 45.88
CA ILE A 743 -14.23 22.49 44.78
C ILE A 743 -13.01 23.41 44.64
N THR A 744 -11.82 22.91 45.00
CA THR A 744 -10.56 23.63 44.73
C THR A 744 -10.21 23.54 43.25
N PRO A 745 -9.73 24.62 42.62
CA PRO A 745 -9.47 24.68 41.17
C PRO A 745 -8.28 23.80 40.68
N ASP A 746 -7.57 23.10 41.57
CA ASP A 746 -6.44 22.22 41.24
C ASP A 746 -6.78 20.71 41.40
N GLY A 747 -8.07 20.35 41.36
CA GLY A 747 -8.54 18.96 41.43
C GLY A 747 -9.01 18.42 40.09
#